data_AF-A0A957QMB2-F1
#
_entry.id   AF-A0A957QMB2-F1
#
_cell.length_a   1.000
_cell.length_b   1.000
_cell.length_c   1.000
_cell.angle_alpha   90.00
_cell.angle_beta   90.00
_cell.angle_gamma   90.00
#
_symmetry.space_group_name_H-M   'P 1'
#
loop_
_entity.id
_entity.type
_entity.pdbx_description
1 polymer ?
#
loop_
_entity_poly.entity_id
_entity_poly.type
_entity_poly.pdbx_seq_one_letter_code
_entity_poly.pdbx_strand_id
1 'polypeptide(L)'
;MSDAEPVLLENPHHLYLDSRLRQLLQAYCAAYKRIILQAEHGGGYSGSRILEVRPIRADGLAELPAILKIGPINVIEREWQAYKSQVQFRLPNAVPVAEAPRFFPELKWGVLRYQLAGYGTYTLIGLSDYWRRPEVTVAQAVAVLEKLLAGLHPYWQAHRPVSQFTYQASYDHLLPVNLQLEATPAAPTPSLPLLTPGVPLATFGIGDWVQLSDFVVQKSNPATQTVTLCEPASDFQASKRFLRLRLADEAEHDWQYNGTIGPLPGQIRATRESFWQAKLTGLIDQPLDVARITLELASGDLLLRNPLLVAEEWLQHRQTVFVGPIHGDLNLENILVEPNTGNFNLIDYADARRDHTLHDLLRLETEIITKLLPHEIRQQALMPAETLAGIYSGLARLAPVANGVTHTDWGCPKSWHLLVLIRRQASVYLAEPEQMTEYYNGLCLYLLGATKFKNLRQAPSAPLPEWLAFWGAALTDHLLQGCTLPSIPWRQAPEAVACEPPIATEAEIFLPHHYVAAWAPPPAGSHIRFGRNLDFAGRNRELRQLARLLQAPGSVVVVQGMGGVGKSQLASEFAHRYGHFFPGGVFWLSFADPAGVANEVAACGPSSLLPQHPGFAELPLPEQAAWVRQGWDRPVPRLLVFDSCEDVVLFERWQPLHPACRIIVTCRPGEWPGLPGVTLLPLAELPRADSITMLRCQHPDASDEVLNHIAEEVGDLPLALNLAGHFLKRHQNWISPEEYLRRLRDPARKQDMLLGGRGHSPTNHDQNIARIMALSLERLHLNIPNDYLARELLQMLAFLAPGELVPQPLVGHLWNALPAERQSTTLQRVLGRLLATGLLQPDEEDALRLHRLIYDQLRLATSWLDLARQRVMSVLEKAISEALALQRVRTMRHWHPHFRAVADEGLRERSPLALRLVKQICLYYRETGDYHNEQTLLVKLLAAHKGLSAGMNAEKAQLTARLGLAYQRLGDLAQARHHFRVALAYQQAHLGKYHIDTAETYNYVGFMLQSLPRLDVAKARLFHEWALQGRRRALGPDHPEVANSYCNLAFLAYSEANWSQTLALLEQARAIMLARYGPWHRETLKVQQYIAETRHKLGDLAGAENLLLTILPWRRQLTHNQHPEVAETLHELGAVMMAKGCFAEAQGYLEQALAIRQRLSPTHHLTRETEALLARVCSQISV
;
A
#
# COMPACT_ATOMS: atom_id res chain seq x y z
N MET A 1 32.40 54.02 -3.08
CA MET A 1 33.44 53.02 -2.78
C MET A 1 33.93 53.32 -1.38
N SER A 2 33.58 52.50 -0.40
CA SER A 2 34.14 52.55 0.96
C SER A 2 35.23 51.49 1.08
N ASP A 3 36.37 51.86 1.65
CA ASP A 3 37.55 51.03 1.89
C ASP A 3 37.26 49.86 2.85
N ALA A 4 36.61 48.81 2.36
CA ALA A 4 36.58 47.51 3.01
C ALA A 4 37.69 46.64 2.42
N GLU A 5 38.57 46.09 3.26
CA GLU A 5 39.57 45.11 2.83
C GLU A 5 38.87 43.99 2.03
N PRO A 6 39.42 43.58 0.86
CA PRO A 6 38.78 42.56 0.04
C PRO A 6 38.78 41.21 0.77
N VAL A 7 37.62 40.56 0.80
CA VAL A 7 37.42 39.21 1.37
C VAL A 7 38.45 38.24 0.79
N LEU A 8 39.18 37.53 1.65
CA LEU A 8 40.15 36.53 1.22
C LEU A 8 39.42 35.27 0.69
N LEU A 9 39.54 35.00 -0.61
CA LEU A 9 39.01 33.78 -1.25
C LEU A 9 40.08 32.69 -1.24
N GLU A 10 39.90 31.67 -0.39
CA GLU A 10 40.75 30.48 -0.34
C GLU A 10 40.18 29.40 -1.30
N ASN A 11 40.96 29.01 -2.30
CA ASN A 11 40.57 28.01 -3.31
C ASN A 11 41.52 26.80 -3.26
N PRO A 12 41.47 25.97 -2.20
CA PRO A 12 42.41 24.88 -1.97
C PRO A 12 42.35 23.77 -3.03
N HIS A 13 41.23 23.66 -3.76
CA HIS A 13 41.02 22.66 -4.81
C HIS A 13 41.21 23.22 -6.23
N HIS A 14 41.73 24.44 -6.37
CA HIS A 14 42.02 25.08 -7.65
C HIS A 14 40.83 25.10 -8.63
N LEU A 15 39.61 25.29 -8.13
CA LEU A 15 38.41 25.43 -8.96
C LEU A 15 38.56 26.60 -9.94
N TYR A 16 38.14 26.42 -11.18
CA TYR A 16 38.22 27.47 -12.20
C TYR A 16 37.25 28.61 -11.86
N LEU A 17 37.74 29.83 -11.64
CA LEU A 17 36.93 31.03 -11.39
C LEU A 17 37.31 32.12 -12.37
N ASP A 18 36.39 32.45 -13.28
CA ASP A 18 36.54 33.61 -14.16
C ASP A 18 36.47 34.94 -13.38
N SER A 19 36.86 36.04 -14.03
CA SER A 19 36.91 37.36 -13.40
C SER A 19 35.55 37.83 -12.89
N ARG A 20 34.47 37.48 -13.59
CA ARG A 20 33.09 37.85 -13.23
C ARG A 20 32.61 37.11 -11.98
N LEU A 21 32.88 35.80 -11.89
CA LEU A 21 32.52 34.98 -10.74
C LEU A 21 33.30 35.38 -9.49
N ARG A 22 34.58 35.76 -9.63
CA ARG A 22 35.35 36.32 -8.50
C ARG A 22 34.72 37.61 -7.98
N GLN A 23 34.33 38.53 -8.87
CA GLN A 23 33.66 39.77 -8.49
C GLN A 23 32.31 39.50 -7.79
N LEU A 24 31.52 38.55 -8.30
CA LEU A 24 30.24 38.15 -7.67
C LEU A 24 30.46 37.57 -6.27
N LEU A 25 31.40 36.65 -6.10
CA LEU A 25 31.73 36.07 -4.81
C LEU A 25 32.23 37.14 -3.83
N GLN A 26 33.13 38.04 -4.26
CA GLN A 26 33.61 39.14 -3.43
C GLN A 26 32.47 40.09 -2.99
N ALA A 27 31.55 40.43 -3.90
CA ALA A 27 30.43 41.33 -3.62
C ALA A 27 29.34 40.68 -2.75
N TYR A 28 29.01 39.41 -3.01
CA TYR A 28 28.05 38.64 -2.19
C TYR A 28 28.58 38.46 -0.76
N CYS A 29 29.89 38.26 -0.63
CA CYS A 29 30.52 37.83 0.61
C CYS A 29 31.19 38.95 1.41
N ALA A 30 30.97 40.22 1.06
CA ALA A 30 31.62 41.39 1.68
C ALA A 30 31.47 41.48 3.22
N ALA A 31 30.54 40.74 3.82
CA ALA A 31 30.35 40.65 5.27
C ALA A 31 31.27 39.62 5.97
N TYR A 32 32.02 38.80 5.23
CA TYR A 32 32.90 37.75 5.76
C TYR A 32 34.37 38.15 5.67
N LYS A 33 35.20 37.63 6.59
CA LYS A 33 36.65 37.86 6.58
C LYS A 33 37.33 37.04 5.47
N ARG A 34 36.90 35.79 5.32
CA ARG A 34 37.41 34.86 4.31
C ARG A 34 36.39 33.77 3.97
N ILE A 35 36.52 33.19 2.79
CA ILE A 35 35.68 32.07 2.33
C ILE A 35 36.54 30.99 1.72
N ILE A 36 36.27 29.74 2.12
CA ILE A 36 36.93 28.55 1.58
C ILE A 36 35.98 27.89 0.57
N LEU A 37 36.45 27.74 -0.67
CA LEU A 37 35.74 26.98 -1.71
C LEU A 37 36.08 25.49 -1.59
N GLN A 38 35.09 24.67 -1.27
CA GLN A 38 35.29 23.25 -0.95
C GLN A 38 35.09 22.36 -2.17
N ALA A 39 34.02 22.58 -2.93
CA ALA A 39 33.70 21.80 -4.11
C ALA A 39 32.83 22.60 -5.08
N GLU A 40 32.78 22.14 -6.33
CA GLU A 40 31.78 22.57 -7.29
C GLU A 40 30.93 21.35 -7.67
N HIS A 41 29.62 21.50 -7.51
CA HIS A 41 28.62 20.50 -7.85
C HIS A 41 28.04 20.85 -9.23
N GLY A 42 27.77 19.82 -10.03
CA GLY A 42 27.50 19.97 -11.47
C GLY A 42 26.40 20.97 -11.80
N GLY A 43 26.73 22.02 -12.58
CA GLY A 43 25.76 22.95 -13.15
C GLY A 43 25.25 22.44 -14.50
N GLY A 44 23.94 22.26 -14.63
CA GLY A 44 23.31 21.88 -15.89
C GLY A 44 23.45 22.92 -17.02
N TYR A 45 22.78 22.68 -18.14
CA TYR A 45 22.75 23.56 -19.33
C TYR A 45 22.07 24.94 -19.12
N SER A 46 21.87 25.35 -17.87
CA SER A 46 21.27 26.61 -17.42
C SER A 46 22.28 27.77 -17.35
N GLY A 47 23.59 27.48 -17.36
CA GLY A 47 24.64 28.48 -17.16
C GLY A 47 24.83 28.89 -15.70
N SER A 48 24.18 28.20 -14.75
CA SER A 48 24.41 28.38 -13.31
C SER A 48 25.53 27.47 -12.81
N ARG A 49 26.30 27.92 -11.82
CA ARG A 49 27.32 27.16 -11.11
C ARG A 49 26.89 26.93 -9.66
N ILE A 50 27.14 25.75 -9.13
CA ILE A 50 26.76 25.36 -7.77
C ILE A 50 28.04 25.13 -6.98
N LEU A 51 28.33 26.02 -6.04
CA LEU A 51 29.56 26.01 -5.26
C LEU A 51 29.28 25.63 -3.81
N GLU A 52 30.05 24.70 -3.27
CA GLU A 52 30.09 24.45 -1.83
C GLU A 52 31.14 25.36 -1.20
N VAL A 53 30.69 26.16 -0.24
CA VAL A 53 31.51 27.18 0.41
C VAL A 53 31.43 27.08 1.93
N ARG A 54 32.54 27.41 2.59
CA ARG A 54 32.60 27.58 4.03
C ARG A 54 32.96 29.03 4.39
N PRO A 55 31.97 29.83 4.82
CA PRO A 55 32.20 31.21 5.24
C PRO A 55 32.89 31.30 6.60
N ILE A 56 33.78 32.29 6.77
CA ILE A 56 34.42 32.60 8.06
C ILE A 56 34.18 34.08 8.38
N ARG A 57 33.56 34.31 9.54
CA ARG A 57 33.13 35.62 10.02
C ARG A 57 34.31 36.52 10.42
N ALA A 58 34.04 37.81 10.61
CA ALA A 58 35.02 38.80 11.07
C ALA A 58 35.70 38.43 12.39
N ASP A 59 34.96 37.78 13.29
CA ASP A 59 35.42 37.26 14.59
C ASP A 59 36.29 35.98 14.49
N GLY A 60 36.46 35.42 13.27
CA GLY A 60 37.26 34.22 13.02
C GLY A 60 36.50 32.89 13.16
N LEU A 61 35.22 32.91 13.54
CA LEU A 61 34.40 31.71 13.63
C LEU A 61 33.95 31.23 12.25
N ALA A 62 34.09 29.93 12.00
CA ALA A 62 33.63 29.30 10.77
C ALA A 62 32.14 28.99 10.85
N GLU A 63 31.37 29.40 9.85
CA GLU A 63 29.98 29.00 9.70
C GLU A 63 29.87 27.56 9.17
N LEU A 64 28.64 27.01 9.23
CA LEU A 64 28.29 25.77 8.57
C LEU A 64 28.51 25.88 7.05
N PRO A 65 28.92 24.80 6.37
CA PRO A 65 28.99 24.76 4.92
C PRO A 65 27.65 25.18 4.29
N ALA A 66 27.72 25.86 3.16
CA ALA A 66 26.54 26.28 2.40
C ALA A 66 26.73 25.98 0.92
N ILE A 67 25.63 25.74 0.22
CA ILE A 67 25.63 25.65 -1.24
C ILE A 67 25.20 26.98 -1.82
N LEU A 68 26.02 27.56 -2.69
CA LEU A 68 25.72 28.76 -3.46
C LEU A 68 25.40 28.37 -4.89
N LYS A 69 24.16 28.62 -5.33
CA LYS A 69 23.82 28.55 -6.75
C LYS A 69 23.90 29.96 -7.34
N ILE A 70 24.79 30.10 -8.33
CA ILE A 70 25.16 31.38 -8.95
C ILE A 70 24.82 31.30 -10.43
N GLY A 71 23.97 32.19 -10.94
CA GLY A 71 23.53 32.11 -12.32
C GLY A 71 22.86 33.39 -12.80
N PRO A 72 22.37 33.40 -14.06
CA PRO A 72 21.56 34.50 -14.59
C PRO A 72 20.35 34.81 -13.69
N ILE A 73 19.98 36.09 -13.57
CA ILE A 73 18.90 36.55 -12.67
C ILE A 73 17.60 35.74 -12.86
N ASN A 74 17.19 35.52 -14.10
CA ASN A 74 15.98 34.78 -14.44
C ASN A 74 16.02 33.30 -13.98
N VAL A 75 17.19 32.66 -14.01
CA VAL A 75 17.36 31.27 -13.56
C VAL A 75 17.22 31.18 -12.04
N ILE A 76 17.86 32.11 -11.32
CA ILE A 76 17.80 32.17 -9.85
C ILE A 76 16.41 32.55 -9.35
N GLU A 77 15.74 33.48 -10.03
CA GLU A 77 14.38 33.88 -9.70
C GLU A 77 13.39 32.73 -9.93
N ARG A 78 13.50 32.01 -11.05
CA ARG A 78 12.67 30.84 -11.35
C ARG A 78 12.77 29.79 -10.24
N GLU A 79 13.99 29.48 -9.82
CA GLU A 79 14.23 28.51 -8.76
C GLU A 79 13.69 28.95 -7.40
N TRP A 80 13.86 30.23 -7.07
CA TRP A 80 13.31 30.78 -5.84
C TRP A 80 11.77 30.69 -5.79
N GLN A 81 11.11 30.99 -6.91
CA GLN A 81 9.66 30.87 -7.02
C GLN A 81 9.19 29.41 -6.95
N ALA A 82 9.89 28.50 -7.62
CA ALA A 82 9.59 27.07 -7.57
C ALA A 82 9.77 26.51 -6.15
N TYR A 83 10.86 26.88 -5.46
CA TYR A 83 11.11 26.51 -4.07
C TYR A 83 9.97 26.99 -3.15
N LYS A 84 9.59 28.27 -3.21
CA LYS A 84 8.49 28.80 -2.38
C LYS A 84 7.14 28.15 -2.65
N SER A 85 6.80 27.92 -3.91
CA SER A 85 5.47 27.50 -4.30
C SER A 85 5.26 25.97 -4.22
N GLN A 86 6.32 25.19 -4.44
CA GLN A 86 6.23 23.73 -4.57
C GLN A 86 6.98 22.94 -3.47
N VAL A 87 8.00 23.51 -2.86
CA VAL A 87 8.95 22.75 -2.01
C VAL A 87 8.87 23.13 -0.54
N GLN A 88 8.86 24.44 -0.26
CA GLN A 88 8.86 24.98 1.10
C GLN A 88 7.67 24.43 1.89
N PHE A 89 7.95 23.83 3.05
CA PHE A 89 6.99 23.17 3.96
C PHE A 89 6.33 21.89 3.43
N ARG A 90 6.70 21.39 2.26
CA ARG A 90 6.12 20.17 1.66
C ARG A 90 7.11 19.01 1.54
N LEU A 91 8.40 19.30 1.36
CA LEU A 91 9.44 18.28 1.20
C LEU A 91 10.37 18.25 2.44
N PRO A 92 10.29 17.22 3.31
CA PRO A 92 11.00 17.18 4.60
C PRO A 92 12.53 17.23 4.50
N ASN A 93 13.11 16.68 3.43
CA ASN A 93 14.56 16.59 3.22
C ASN A 93 15.08 17.60 2.18
N ALA A 94 14.29 18.65 1.90
CA ALA A 94 14.74 19.74 1.08
C ALA A 94 15.67 20.65 1.87
N VAL A 95 16.83 20.98 1.29
CA VAL A 95 17.74 21.94 1.94
C VAL A 95 17.06 23.32 1.96
N PRO A 96 16.85 23.93 3.13
CA PRO A 96 16.17 25.21 3.21
C PRO A 96 17.02 26.30 2.55
N VAL A 97 16.39 27.12 1.73
CA VAL A 97 17.01 28.35 1.23
C VAL A 97 17.09 29.35 2.39
N ALA A 98 18.31 29.77 2.72
CA ALA A 98 18.61 30.54 3.93
C ALA A 98 18.02 31.96 3.90
N GLU A 99 18.08 32.59 2.74
CA GLU A 99 17.69 33.98 2.52
C GLU A 99 17.18 34.21 1.10
N ALA A 100 16.49 35.33 0.87
CA ALA A 100 16.07 35.72 -0.47
C ALA A 100 17.28 35.89 -1.40
N PRO A 101 17.19 35.51 -2.69
CA PRO A 101 18.31 35.62 -3.60
C PRO A 101 18.79 37.06 -3.73
N ARG A 102 20.12 37.22 -3.81
CA ARG A 102 20.77 38.51 -4.01
C ARG A 102 21.07 38.69 -5.49
N PHE A 103 20.52 39.75 -6.07
CA PHE A 103 20.71 40.07 -7.49
C PHE A 103 21.74 41.18 -7.66
N PHE A 104 22.52 41.08 -8.74
CA PHE A 104 23.53 42.05 -9.15
C PHE A 104 23.19 42.54 -10.56
N PRO A 105 22.32 43.56 -10.70
CA PRO A 105 21.80 44.03 -11.99
C PRO A 105 22.91 44.43 -12.97
N GLU A 106 23.94 45.12 -12.47
CA GLU A 106 25.14 45.54 -13.23
C GLU A 106 25.87 44.35 -13.88
N LEU A 107 25.80 43.17 -13.25
CA LEU A 107 26.44 41.94 -13.71
C LEU A 107 25.44 40.98 -14.39
N LYS A 108 24.14 41.32 -14.41
CA LYS A 108 23.00 40.50 -14.91
C LYS A 108 22.89 39.11 -14.25
N TRP A 109 23.41 38.94 -13.03
CA TRP A 109 23.50 37.65 -12.33
C TRP A 109 22.90 37.70 -10.91
N GLY A 110 22.54 36.55 -10.36
CA GLY A 110 22.04 36.37 -9.01
C GLY A 110 22.72 35.23 -8.26
N VAL A 111 22.57 35.24 -6.94
CA VAL A 111 23.09 34.23 -6.03
C VAL A 111 21.98 33.76 -5.09
N LEU A 112 21.80 32.44 -4.98
CA LEU A 112 20.90 31.75 -4.07
C LEU A 112 21.70 30.89 -3.09
N ARG A 113 21.40 30.98 -1.79
CA ARG A 113 22.11 30.23 -0.73
C ARG A 113 21.22 29.18 -0.09
N TYR A 114 21.65 27.93 -0.16
CA TYR A 114 21.08 26.82 0.60
C TYR A 114 21.82 26.63 1.92
N GLN A 115 21.09 26.47 3.02
CA GLN A 115 21.65 26.23 4.34
C GLN A 115 21.74 24.74 4.63
N LEU A 116 22.95 24.20 4.78
CA LEU A 116 23.13 22.80 5.14
C LEU A 116 23.07 22.62 6.65
N ALA A 117 22.21 21.70 7.11
CA ALA A 117 22.27 21.14 8.46
C ALA A 117 23.01 19.80 8.38
N GLY A 118 24.22 19.73 8.95
CA GLY A 118 25.01 18.50 8.97
C GLY A 118 24.56 17.53 10.06
N TYR A 119 24.55 16.22 9.78
CA TYR A 119 24.28 15.16 10.75
C TYR A 119 25.54 14.60 11.44
N GLY A 120 26.72 15.18 11.20
CA GLY A 120 27.92 14.88 12.00
C GLY A 120 29.27 15.00 11.31
N THR A 121 29.38 14.98 9.97
CA THR A 121 30.70 14.98 9.29
C THR A 121 30.96 16.11 8.29
N TYR A 122 29.94 16.93 7.98
CA TYR A 122 30.01 18.15 7.16
C TYR A 122 30.61 17.99 5.75
N THR A 123 30.81 16.76 5.26
CA THR A 123 31.26 16.47 3.89
C THR A 123 30.12 15.84 3.08
N LEU A 124 29.72 16.48 1.99
CA LEU A 124 28.69 16.01 1.08
C LEU A 124 29.29 15.61 -0.26
N ILE A 125 28.77 14.54 -0.86
CA ILE A 125 29.13 14.12 -2.23
C ILE A 125 27.85 13.85 -3.02
N GLY A 126 27.89 13.95 -4.35
CA GLY A 126 26.77 13.55 -5.19
C GLY A 126 26.45 12.05 -5.02
N LEU A 127 25.17 11.67 -5.16
CA LEU A 127 24.73 10.27 -5.08
C LEU A 127 25.43 9.39 -6.13
N SER A 128 25.69 9.95 -7.31
CA SER A 128 26.51 9.33 -8.37
C SER A 128 27.88 8.91 -7.84
N ASP A 129 28.60 9.82 -7.17
CA ASP A 129 29.92 9.56 -6.61
C ASP A 129 29.87 8.61 -5.41
N TYR A 130 28.83 8.71 -4.58
CA TYR A 130 28.61 7.78 -3.48
C TYR A 130 28.49 6.34 -4.00
N TRP A 131 27.64 6.08 -4.99
CA TRP A 131 27.44 4.72 -5.51
C TRP A 131 28.63 4.16 -6.30
N ARG A 132 29.47 5.02 -6.90
CA ARG A 132 30.68 4.61 -7.61
C ARG A 132 31.82 4.19 -6.70
N ARG A 133 31.77 4.51 -5.40
CA ARG A 133 32.82 4.11 -4.46
C ARG A 133 32.87 2.59 -4.33
N PRO A 134 34.06 1.98 -4.40
CA PRO A 134 34.22 0.54 -4.25
C PRO A 134 33.82 0.04 -2.86
N GLU A 135 34.00 0.90 -1.84
CA GLU A 135 33.63 0.62 -0.44
C GLU A 135 32.11 0.46 -0.24
N VAL A 136 31.29 1.04 -1.12
CA VAL A 136 29.84 1.07 -0.97
C VAL A 136 29.24 -0.23 -1.52
N THR A 137 28.83 -1.09 -0.60
CA THR A 137 28.17 -2.37 -0.89
C THR A 137 26.81 -2.17 -1.56
N VAL A 138 26.30 -3.21 -2.23
CA VAL A 138 24.93 -3.20 -2.79
C VAL A 138 23.90 -2.89 -1.70
N ALA A 139 24.04 -3.48 -0.51
CA ALA A 139 23.14 -3.24 0.61
C ALA A 139 23.13 -1.77 1.06
N GLN A 140 24.30 -1.12 1.14
CA GLN A 140 24.39 0.31 1.48
C GLN A 140 23.80 1.19 0.37
N ALA A 141 24.06 0.87 -0.90
CA ALA A 141 23.50 1.60 -2.03
C ALA A 141 21.96 1.52 -2.06
N VAL A 142 21.41 0.31 -1.84
CA VAL A 142 19.97 0.05 -1.71
C VAL A 142 19.40 0.82 -0.52
N ALA A 143 20.03 0.75 0.66
CA ALA A 143 19.54 1.43 1.85
C ALA A 143 19.45 2.96 1.67
N VAL A 144 20.41 3.57 0.98
CA VAL A 144 20.36 5.01 0.65
C VAL A 144 19.21 5.32 -0.31
N LEU A 145 18.97 4.48 -1.32
CA LEU A 145 17.86 4.65 -2.25
C LEU A 145 16.50 4.45 -1.56
N GLU A 146 16.35 3.43 -0.70
CA GLU A 146 15.14 3.21 0.08
C GLU A 146 14.83 4.42 0.97
N LYS A 147 15.85 4.96 1.61
CA LYS A 147 15.73 6.17 2.43
C LYS A 147 15.33 7.39 1.60
N LEU A 148 15.90 7.55 0.40
CA LEU A 148 15.53 8.60 -0.55
C LEU A 148 14.06 8.50 -0.96
N LEU A 149 13.63 7.31 -1.40
CA LEU A 149 12.27 7.06 -1.85
C LEU A 149 11.26 7.21 -0.71
N ALA A 150 11.57 6.73 0.50
CA ALA A 150 10.74 6.93 1.69
C ALA A 150 10.60 8.42 2.05
N GLY A 151 11.66 9.21 1.90
CA GLY A 151 11.63 10.66 2.13
C GLY A 151 10.83 11.45 1.08
N LEU A 152 10.80 10.98 -0.17
CA LEU A 152 10.02 11.55 -1.27
C LEU A 152 8.56 11.07 -1.28
N HIS A 153 8.25 9.93 -0.65
CA HIS A 153 6.92 9.34 -0.67
C HIS A 153 5.80 10.30 -0.22
N PRO A 154 5.90 11.03 0.91
CA PRO A 154 4.88 12.01 1.32
C PRO A 154 4.73 13.16 0.33
N TYR A 155 5.80 13.49 -0.39
CA TYR A 155 5.77 14.52 -1.43
C TYR A 155 4.92 14.04 -2.61
N TRP A 156 5.16 12.84 -3.12
CA TRP A 156 4.41 12.25 -4.23
C TRP A 156 2.97 11.79 -3.86
N GLN A 157 2.66 11.52 -2.59
CA GLN A 157 1.31 11.10 -2.14
C GLN A 157 0.20 12.12 -2.45
N ALA A 158 0.54 13.41 -2.63
CA ALA A 158 -0.43 14.46 -2.96
C ALA A 158 -0.88 14.46 -4.44
N HIS A 159 -0.88 13.29 -5.08
CA HIS A 159 -1.25 13.11 -6.48
C HIS A 159 -2.77 12.98 -6.67
N ARG A 160 -3.24 13.23 -7.90
CA ARG A 160 -4.64 13.11 -8.32
C ARG A 160 -4.72 12.43 -9.68
N PRO A 161 -5.73 11.58 -9.92
CA PRO A 161 -5.89 10.93 -11.21
C PRO A 161 -6.32 11.94 -12.29
N VAL A 162 -5.79 11.78 -13.50
CA VAL A 162 -6.16 12.54 -14.70
C VAL A 162 -6.47 11.55 -15.82
N SER A 163 -7.70 11.54 -16.32
CA SER A 163 -8.22 10.50 -17.24
C SER A 163 -7.87 10.69 -18.72
N GLN A 164 -7.21 11.79 -19.09
CA GLN A 164 -6.77 12.07 -20.47
C GLN A 164 -5.43 12.81 -20.46
N PHE A 165 -4.41 12.18 -19.88
CA PHE A 165 -3.08 12.74 -19.91
C PHE A 165 -2.39 12.40 -21.23
N THR A 166 -1.85 13.42 -21.90
CA THR A 166 -1.07 13.26 -23.13
C THR A 166 0.41 13.43 -22.79
N TYR A 167 1.23 12.43 -23.07
CA TYR A 167 2.66 12.46 -22.76
C TYR A 167 3.38 13.63 -23.45
N GLN A 168 2.91 14.06 -24.61
CA GLN A 168 3.45 15.22 -25.32
C GLN A 168 3.57 16.46 -24.43
N ALA A 169 2.61 16.73 -23.55
CA ALA A 169 2.60 17.94 -22.73
C ALA A 169 3.77 18.00 -21.74
N SER A 170 4.18 16.83 -21.22
CA SER A 170 5.17 16.75 -20.14
C SER A 170 6.51 16.19 -20.60
N TYR A 171 6.58 15.49 -21.72
CA TYR A 171 7.78 14.76 -22.14
C TYR A 171 8.43 15.29 -23.43
N ASP A 172 7.74 16.07 -24.27
CA ASP A 172 8.29 16.54 -25.56
C ASP A 172 9.58 17.38 -25.39
N HIS A 173 9.66 18.15 -24.31
CA HIS A 173 10.84 18.96 -23.97
C HIS A 173 12.09 18.12 -23.65
N LEU A 174 11.94 16.82 -23.36
CA LEU A 174 13.04 15.88 -23.15
C LEU A 174 13.66 15.45 -24.47
N LEU A 175 12.95 15.53 -25.59
CA LEU A 175 13.44 15.14 -26.91
C LEU A 175 14.19 16.28 -27.61
N PRO A 176 14.91 16.00 -28.71
CA PRO A 176 15.47 17.04 -29.58
C PRO A 176 14.40 17.95 -30.19
N VAL A 177 14.90 19.06 -30.74
CA VAL A 177 14.08 20.13 -31.32
C VAL A 177 13.26 19.61 -32.50
N ASN A 178 12.01 20.08 -32.62
CA ASN A 178 11.11 19.69 -33.71
C ASN A 178 11.63 20.20 -35.06
N LEU A 179 12.13 21.44 -35.07
CA LEU A 179 12.71 22.11 -36.23
C LEU A 179 13.85 23.04 -35.78
N GLN A 180 14.86 23.23 -36.61
CA GLN A 180 15.93 24.21 -36.43
C GLN A 180 15.89 25.19 -37.59
N LEU A 181 15.87 26.50 -37.30
CA LEU A 181 15.83 27.58 -38.28
C LEU A 181 17.15 28.36 -38.27
N GLU A 182 17.48 29.07 -39.32
CA GLU A 182 18.54 30.10 -39.36
C GLU A 182 17.89 31.45 -39.61
N ALA A 183 18.16 32.43 -38.76
CA ALA A 183 17.60 33.77 -38.87
C ALA A 183 18.35 34.55 -39.94
N THR A 184 17.64 35.20 -40.86
CA THR A 184 18.28 35.99 -41.93
C THR A 184 17.60 37.35 -42.07
N PRO A 185 18.32 38.47 -42.01
CA PRO A 185 17.72 39.80 -42.11
C PRO A 185 17.24 40.19 -43.52
N ALA A 186 17.58 39.42 -44.57
CA ALA A 186 17.17 39.68 -45.95
C ALA A 186 16.29 38.53 -46.48
N ALA A 187 14.99 38.79 -46.68
CA ALA A 187 14.08 37.85 -47.32
C ALA A 187 14.17 37.97 -48.85
N PRO A 188 14.15 36.87 -49.63
CA PRO A 188 14.20 36.94 -51.09
C PRO A 188 12.89 37.43 -51.79
N THR A 189 11.75 37.62 -51.10
CA THR A 189 10.41 38.04 -51.63
C THR A 189 9.76 37.15 -52.74
N PRO A 190 8.43 37.19 -52.98
CA PRO A 190 7.30 37.58 -52.12
C PRO A 190 6.48 36.36 -51.59
N SER A 191 5.75 36.56 -50.48
CA SER A 191 4.94 35.58 -49.72
C SER A 191 5.67 34.32 -49.23
N LEU A 192 6.41 34.45 -48.13
CA LEU A 192 6.83 33.29 -47.35
C LEU A 192 5.61 32.67 -46.66
N PRO A 193 5.48 31.34 -46.59
CA PRO A 193 4.46 30.69 -45.79
C PRO A 193 4.65 31.08 -44.31
N LEU A 194 3.57 31.53 -43.68
CA LEU A 194 3.55 31.94 -42.28
C LEU A 194 3.48 30.70 -41.40
N LEU A 195 4.54 30.46 -40.61
CA LEU A 195 4.53 29.43 -39.59
C LEU A 195 3.87 30.02 -38.33
N THR A 196 2.56 29.85 -38.22
CA THR A 196 1.81 30.19 -37.01
C THR A 196 1.72 29.00 -36.06
N PRO A 197 1.47 29.26 -34.77
CA PRO A 197 1.21 28.18 -33.84
C PRO A 197 0.04 27.31 -34.32
N GLY A 198 0.35 26.05 -34.62
CA GLY A 198 -0.65 25.06 -35.00
C GLY A 198 -0.68 24.50 -36.40
N VAL A 199 0.19 24.98 -37.27
CA VAL A 199 0.38 24.38 -38.60
C VAL A 199 1.12 23.04 -38.47
N PRO A 200 0.66 21.95 -39.11
CA PRO A 200 1.37 20.67 -39.10
C PRO A 200 2.76 20.80 -39.72
N LEU A 201 3.81 20.31 -39.05
CA LEU A 201 5.18 20.47 -39.53
C LEU A 201 5.58 19.62 -40.72
N ALA A 202 4.79 18.59 -41.03
CA ALA A 202 5.01 17.71 -42.16
C ALA A 202 4.93 18.42 -43.53
N THR A 203 4.47 19.68 -43.56
CA THR A 203 4.38 20.50 -44.78
C THR A 203 5.67 21.24 -45.15
N PHE A 204 6.74 21.15 -44.36
CA PHE A 204 7.98 21.93 -44.60
C PHE A 204 9.24 21.04 -44.63
N GLY A 205 10.08 21.20 -45.64
CA GLY A 205 11.33 20.48 -45.84
C GLY A 205 12.58 21.24 -45.39
N ILE A 206 13.71 20.53 -45.25
CA ILE A 206 15.02 21.15 -44.99
C ILE A 206 15.37 22.05 -46.20
N GLY A 207 15.66 23.33 -45.94
CA GLY A 207 15.96 24.34 -46.96
C GLY A 207 14.83 25.33 -47.26
N ASP A 208 13.60 25.07 -46.81
CA ASP A 208 12.44 25.97 -47.02
C ASP A 208 12.57 27.27 -46.21
N TRP A 209 12.04 28.35 -46.76
CA TRP A 209 11.98 29.67 -46.13
C TRP A 209 10.62 29.91 -45.47
N VAL A 210 10.60 30.32 -44.21
CA VAL A 210 9.38 30.55 -43.43
C VAL A 210 9.43 31.88 -42.66
N GLN A 211 8.27 32.44 -42.35
CA GLN A 211 8.14 33.60 -41.46
C GLN A 211 7.51 33.19 -40.13
N LEU A 212 8.16 33.51 -39.00
CA LEU A 212 7.67 33.23 -37.65
C LEU A 212 6.83 34.40 -37.13
N SER A 213 5.66 34.15 -36.55
CA SER A 213 4.83 35.17 -35.86
C SER A 213 4.19 34.61 -34.59
N ASP A 214 4.02 35.45 -33.56
CA ASP A 214 3.25 35.20 -32.34
C ASP A 214 3.79 34.11 -31.39
N PHE A 215 5.11 33.96 -31.30
CA PHE A 215 5.74 33.06 -30.33
C PHE A 215 6.40 33.80 -29.15
N VAL A 216 6.31 33.19 -27.97
CA VAL A 216 6.90 33.60 -26.68
C VAL A 216 8.32 33.05 -26.53
N VAL A 217 9.26 33.91 -26.14
CA VAL A 217 10.67 33.51 -25.92
C VAL A 217 10.88 32.78 -24.59
N GLN A 218 11.29 31.50 -24.67
CA GLN A 218 11.58 30.65 -23.50
C GLN A 218 13.08 30.61 -23.14
N LYS A 219 13.98 30.63 -24.13
CA LYS A 219 15.44 30.62 -23.90
C LYS A 219 16.16 31.32 -25.05
N SER A 220 17.08 32.22 -24.74
CA SER A 220 18.06 32.76 -25.69
C SER A 220 19.47 32.34 -25.25
N ASN A 221 20.33 31.98 -26.21
CA ASN A 221 21.75 31.79 -25.95
C ASN A 221 22.54 32.80 -26.79
N PRO A 222 23.07 33.87 -26.17
CA PRO A 222 23.82 34.88 -26.90
C PRO A 222 25.18 34.39 -27.42
N ALA A 223 25.80 33.36 -26.80
CA ALA A 223 27.07 32.81 -27.27
C ALA A 223 26.92 31.91 -28.51
N THR A 224 25.71 31.42 -28.80
CA THR A 224 25.44 30.53 -29.94
C THR A 224 24.25 31.00 -30.78
N GLN A 225 23.79 32.24 -30.57
CA GLN A 225 22.81 32.90 -31.43
C GLN A 225 21.47 32.14 -31.59
N THR A 226 21.07 31.37 -30.56
CA THR A 226 19.87 30.51 -30.61
C THR A 226 18.71 31.06 -29.77
N VAL A 227 17.47 31.05 -30.28
CA VAL A 227 16.24 31.33 -29.51
C VAL A 227 15.30 30.12 -29.53
N THR A 228 14.70 29.79 -28.37
CA THR A 228 13.68 28.75 -28.17
C THR A 228 12.33 29.41 -27.91
N LEU A 229 11.31 28.98 -28.63
CA LEU A 229 9.99 29.62 -28.71
C LEU A 229 8.86 28.70 -28.21
N CYS A 230 7.83 29.28 -27.58
CA CYS A 230 6.60 28.64 -27.10
C CYS A 230 5.37 29.42 -27.57
N GLU A 231 4.21 28.79 -27.73
CA GLU A 231 2.95 29.51 -28.07
C GLU A 231 2.40 30.30 -26.85
N PRO A 232 1.68 31.43 -27.00
CA PRO A 232 1.11 32.18 -25.89
C PRO A 232 -0.04 31.40 -25.21
N ALA A 233 -0.06 31.40 -23.87
CA ALA A 233 -1.08 30.72 -23.09
C ALA A 233 -2.39 31.52 -23.07
N SER A 234 -3.51 30.89 -23.46
CA SER A 234 -4.81 31.28 -22.94
C SER A 234 -5.44 30.09 -22.22
N ASP A 235 -5.46 30.24 -20.90
CA ASP A 235 -6.22 29.53 -19.90
C ASP A 235 -6.04 28.02 -19.67
N PHE A 236 -5.74 27.78 -18.40
CA PHE A 236 -5.37 26.56 -17.71
C PHE A 236 -6.48 25.50 -17.74
N GLN A 237 -6.70 24.82 -18.86
CA GLN A 237 -7.33 23.48 -18.91
C GLN A 237 -7.29 22.91 -20.32
N ALA A 238 -6.72 21.70 -20.44
CA ALA A 238 -6.71 20.84 -21.64
C ALA A 238 -5.95 21.36 -22.88
N SER A 239 -4.77 20.76 -23.08
CA SER A 239 -4.29 20.28 -24.38
C SER A 239 -3.80 21.30 -25.44
N LYS A 240 -2.56 21.03 -25.88
CA LYS A 240 -2.00 21.17 -27.25
C LYS A 240 -0.92 22.27 -27.46
N ARG A 241 0.22 21.75 -27.95
CA ARG A 241 1.32 22.28 -28.78
C ARG A 241 2.54 22.89 -28.09
N PHE A 242 3.73 22.33 -28.41
CA PHE A 242 4.93 23.12 -28.64
C PHE A 242 5.67 22.64 -29.89
N LEU A 243 6.00 23.63 -30.71
CA LEU A 243 6.90 23.52 -31.84
C LEU A 243 8.25 24.03 -31.35
N ARG A 244 9.15 23.13 -30.92
CA ARG A 244 10.46 23.52 -30.40
C ARG A 244 11.37 23.92 -31.56
N LEU A 245 11.42 25.22 -31.86
CA LEU A 245 12.29 25.82 -32.86
C LEU A 245 13.61 26.27 -32.23
N ARG A 246 14.74 25.94 -32.85
CA ARG A 246 16.08 26.41 -32.47
C ARG A 246 16.64 27.27 -33.59
N LEU A 247 16.93 28.54 -33.34
CA LEU A 247 17.61 29.39 -34.32
C LEU A 247 19.12 29.11 -34.32
N ALA A 248 19.80 29.24 -35.47
CA ALA A 248 21.25 29.22 -35.63
C ALA A 248 21.73 30.55 -36.22
N ASP A 249 22.69 31.22 -35.56
CA ASP A 249 23.53 32.38 -36.00
C ASP A 249 22.83 33.71 -36.41
N GLU A 250 23.46 34.88 -36.55
CA GLU A 250 24.63 35.52 -35.92
C GLU A 250 24.33 37.05 -35.77
N ALA A 251 23.44 37.50 -34.85
CA ALA A 251 23.27 38.91 -34.48
C ALA A 251 22.72 39.10 -33.05
N GLU A 252 23.44 39.89 -32.23
CA GLU A 252 22.97 40.37 -30.92
C GLU A 252 21.61 41.06 -31.04
N HIS A 253 20.56 40.36 -30.65
CA HIS A 253 19.22 40.93 -30.49
C HIS A 253 18.82 40.79 -29.03
N ASP A 254 18.32 41.89 -28.48
CA ASP A 254 18.00 42.09 -27.06
C ASP A 254 16.65 41.41 -26.70
N TRP A 255 16.57 40.09 -26.90
CA TRP A 255 15.34 39.32 -26.67
C TRP A 255 15.07 39.13 -25.17
N GLN A 256 13.91 39.60 -24.71
CA GLN A 256 13.47 39.45 -23.31
C GLN A 256 12.73 38.12 -23.11
N TYR A 257 13.04 37.42 -22.00
CA TYR A 257 12.30 36.24 -21.54
C TYR A 257 10.81 36.60 -21.38
N ASN A 258 9.90 35.78 -21.90
CA ASN A 258 8.46 36.05 -22.02
C ASN A 258 8.05 37.23 -22.96
N GLY A 259 8.96 37.78 -23.74
CA GLY A 259 8.62 38.72 -24.81
C GLY A 259 8.06 37.99 -26.04
N THR A 260 7.14 38.65 -26.76
CA THR A 260 6.66 38.19 -28.07
C THR A 260 7.61 38.69 -29.16
N ILE A 261 8.10 37.80 -30.02
CA ILE A 261 8.93 38.21 -31.16
C ILE A 261 8.03 38.69 -32.32
N GLY A 262 8.39 39.81 -32.94
CA GLY A 262 7.76 40.28 -34.19
C GLY A 262 8.13 39.43 -35.42
N PRO A 263 7.56 39.66 -36.61
CA PRO A 263 7.73 38.76 -37.73
C PRO A 263 9.19 38.59 -38.16
N LEU A 264 9.75 37.37 -38.08
CA LEU A 264 11.15 37.09 -38.43
C LEU A 264 11.26 36.02 -39.54
N PRO A 265 11.91 36.32 -40.69
CA PRO A 265 12.18 35.32 -41.73
C PRO A 265 13.37 34.41 -41.35
N GLY A 266 13.27 33.12 -41.67
CA GLY A 266 14.36 32.17 -41.48
C GLY A 266 14.25 30.90 -42.34
N GLN A 267 15.38 30.19 -42.47
CA GLN A 267 15.50 28.98 -43.30
C GLN A 267 15.58 27.70 -42.45
N ILE A 268 14.89 26.62 -42.83
CA ILE A 268 14.94 25.33 -42.12
C ILE A 268 16.29 24.63 -42.33
N ARG A 269 17.00 24.36 -41.22
CA ARG A 269 18.32 23.70 -41.18
C ARG A 269 18.28 22.24 -40.71
N ALA A 270 17.35 21.88 -39.83
CA ALA A 270 17.21 20.50 -39.36
C ALA A 270 15.78 20.23 -38.87
N THR A 271 15.37 18.97 -38.91
CA THR A 271 14.15 18.45 -38.29
C THR A 271 14.53 17.55 -37.11
N ARG A 272 13.57 17.20 -36.25
CA ARG A 272 13.78 16.19 -35.19
C ARG A 272 14.33 14.88 -35.75
N GLU A 273 13.74 14.43 -36.86
CA GLU A 273 14.12 13.22 -37.58
C GLU A 273 15.56 13.31 -38.11
N SER A 274 15.92 14.39 -38.80
CA SER A 274 17.28 14.54 -39.35
C SER A 274 18.33 14.71 -38.27
N PHE A 275 18.00 15.36 -37.14
CA PHE A 275 18.90 15.46 -35.98
C PHE A 275 19.19 14.09 -35.37
N TRP A 276 18.16 13.28 -35.17
CA TRP A 276 18.33 11.93 -34.64
C TRP A 276 19.03 11.00 -35.62
N GLN A 277 18.67 11.04 -36.91
CA GLN A 277 19.31 10.22 -37.94
C GLN A 277 20.80 10.56 -38.04
N ALA A 278 21.17 11.84 -38.13
CA ALA A 278 22.57 12.27 -38.14
C ALA A 278 23.32 11.85 -36.88
N LYS A 279 22.65 11.89 -35.71
CA LYS A 279 23.26 11.50 -34.44
C LYS A 279 23.45 9.98 -34.31
N LEU A 280 22.49 9.17 -34.77
CA LEU A 280 22.55 7.70 -34.75
C LEU A 280 23.54 7.13 -35.76
N THR A 281 23.60 7.67 -36.98
CA THR A 281 24.59 7.25 -37.99
C THR A 281 26.03 7.51 -37.50
N GLY A 282 26.24 8.48 -36.61
CA GLY A 282 27.53 8.71 -35.96
C GLY A 282 27.77 7.90 -34.67
N LEU A 283 26.80 7.09 -34.22
CA LEU A 283 26.88 6.25 -33.02
C LEU A 283 27.11 4.77 -33.32
N ILE A 284 26.71 4.32 -34.52
CA ILE A 284 26.84 2.95 -35.00
C ILE A 284 27.61 3.04 -36.32
N ASP A 285 28.75 2.37 -36.45
CA ASP A 285 29.60 2.38 -37.66
C ASP A 285 28.97 1.66 -38.87
N GLN A 286 27.64 1.54 -38.92
CA GLN A 286 26.86 0.91 -39.97
C GLN A 286 25.61 1.76 -40.33
N PRO A 287 25.18 1.75 -41.60
CA PRO A 287 23.92 2.38 -42.00
C PRO A 287 22.75 1.68 -41.30
N LEU A 288 22.01 2.43 -40.48
CA LEU A 288 20.84 1.93 -39.75
C LEU A 288 19.69 1.67 -40.73
N ASP A 289 19.16 0.44 -40.76
CA ASP A 289 17.87 0.18 -41.41
C ASP A 289 16.78 0.95 -40.65
N VAL A 290 16.12 1.86 -41.36
CA VAL A 290 15.19 2.84 -40.78
C VAL A 290 13.99 2.13 -40.16
N ALA A 291 13.57 0.99 -40.71
CA ALA A 291 12.36 0.29 -40.28
C ALA A 291 12.57 -0.65 -39.09
N ARG A 292 13.73 -1.33 -39.00
CA ARG A 292 14.05 -2.29 -37.92
C ARG A 292 15.55 -2.30 -37.63
N ILE A 293 15.89 -2.33 -36.35
CA ILE A 293 17.28 -2.38 -35.86
C ILE A 293 17.56 -3.74 -35.23
N THR A 294 18.77 -4.27 -35.42
CA THR A 294 19.14 -5.58 -34.88
C THR A 294 20.13 -5.41 -33.75
N LEU A 295 19.80 -5.93 -32.56
CA LEU A 295 20.71 -6.01 -31.41
C LEU A 295 21.44 -7.36 -31.44
N GLU A 296 22.74 -7.33 -31.72
CA GLU A 296 23.59 -8.52 -31.76
C GLU A 296 23.81 -9.07 -30.34
N LEU A 297 23.49 -10.35 -30.14
CA LEU A 297 23.68 -11.08 -28.87
C LEU A 297 24.38 -12.41 -29.16
N ALA A 298 25.22 -12.91 -28.22
CA ALA A 298 25.86 -14.21 -28.41
C ALA A 298 24.86 -15.38 -28.48
N SER A 299 23.66 -15.21 -27.92
CA SER A 299 22.55 -16.18 -27.94
C SER A 299 21.68 -16.12 -29.21
N GLY A 300 21.97 -15.20 -30.13
CA GLY A 300 21.19 -14.95 -31.34
C GLY A 300 20.63 -13.52 -31.39
N ASP A 301 20.63 -12.94 -32.59
CA ASP A 301 20.28 -11.54 -32.83
C ASP A 301 18.81 -11.23 -32.51
N LEU A 302 18.58 -10.11 -31.84
CA LEU A 302 17.23 -9.64 -31.48
C LEU A 302 16.79 -8.50 -32.42
N LEU A 303 15.73 -8.74 -33.18
CA LEU A 303 15.14 -7.73 -34.08
C LEU A 303 14.20 -6.79 -33.30
N LEU A 304 14.55 -5.51 -33.26
CA LEU A 304 13.84 -4.45 -32.54
C LEU A 304 13.28 -3.42 -33.52
N ARG A 305 12.19 -2.74 -33.13
CA ARG A 305 11.71 -1.57 -33.88
C ARG A 305 12.62 -0.39 -33.57
N ASN A 306 12.79 0.49 -34.55
CA ASN A 306 13.52 1.74 -34.33
C ASN A 306 12.69 2.66 -33.40
N PRO A 307 13.13 2.94 -32.16
CA PRO A 307 12.36 3.73 -31.20
C PRO A 307 12.11 5.18 -31.67
N LEU A 308 12.86 5.66 -32.67
CA LEU A 308 12.65 6.98 -33.26
C LEU A 308 11.35 7.08 -34.08
N LEU A 309 10.96 6.01 -34.76
CA LEU A 309 9.78 6.01 -35.64
C LEU A 309 8.47 5.99 -34.85
N VAL A 310 8.52 5.48 -33.62
CA VAL A 310 7.36 5.32 -32.74
C VAL A 310 7.31 6.40 -31.64
N ALA A 311 8.30 7.30 -31.58
CA ALA A 311 8.34 8.35 -30.57
C ALA A 311 7.12 9.29 -30.61
N GLU A 312 6.62 9.61 -31.81
CA GLU A 312 5.43 10.43 -31.99
C GLU A 312 4.15 9.71 -31.51
N GLU A 313 4.08 8.38 -31.69
CA GLU A 313 3.00 7.55 -31.18
C GLU A 313 2.96 7.60 -29.64
N TRP A 314 4.10 7.51 -28.97
CA TRP A 314 4.18 7.62 -27.51
C TRP A 314 3.80 9.01 -27.01
N LEU A 315 4.23 10.08 -27.68
CA LEU A 315 3.86 11.45 -27.30
C LEU A 315 2.34 11.66 -27.41
N GLN A 316 1.72 11.14 -28.46
CA GLN A 316 0.28 11.27 -28.71
C GLN A 316 -0.57 10.29 -27.87
N HIS A 317 0.08 9.31 -27.23
CA HIS A 317 -0.59 8.33 -26.37
C HIS A 317 -1.36 9.02 -25.24
N ARG A 318 -2.59 8.56 -25.03
CA ARG A 318 -3.48 9.04 -23.97
C ARG A 318 -3.78 7.93 -23.00
N GLN A 319 -3.48 8.16 -21.74
CA GLN A 319 -3.77 7.20 -20.68
C GLN A 319 -4.18 7.94 -19.40
N THR A 320 -4.85 7.21 -18.51
CA THR A 320 -5.06 7.68 -17.14
C THR A 320 -3.72 7.64 -16.40
N VAL A 321 -3.33 8.73 -15.75
CA VAL A 321 -2.11 8.81 -14.93
C VAL A 321 -2.38 9.53 -13.62
N PHE A 322 -1.46 9.43 -12.67
CA PHE A 322 -1.45 10.27 -11.48
C PHE A 322 -0.59 11.52 -11.66
N VAL A 323 -1.14 12.70 -11.38
CA VAL A 323 -0.45 13.99 -11.40
C VAL A 323 -0.29 14.52 -9.98
N GLY A 324 0.95 14.80 -9.55
CA GLY A 324 1.31 15.24 -8.21
C GLY A 324 2.46 16.25 -8.22
N PRO A 325 2.86 16.81 -7.06
CA PRO A 325 4.07 17.62 -7.00
C PRO A 325 5.30 16.73 -7.22
N ILE A 326 6.22 17.19 -8.07
CA ILE A 326 7.46 16.50 -8.42
C ILE A 326 8.66 17.46 -8.31
N HIS A 327 9.85 16.92 -8.12
CA HIS A 327 11.08 17.70 -8.18
C HIS A 327 11.35 18.19 -9.62
N GLY A 328 10.97 17.41 -10.63
CA GLY A 328 11.00 17.82 -12.03
C GLY A 328 12.36 17.67 -12.73
N ASP A 329 13.45 17.66 -11.99
CA ASP A 329 14.80 17.27 -12.46
C ASP A 329 15.58 16.53 -11.36
N LEU A 330 14.96 15.49 -10.78
CA LEU A 330 15.61 14.64 -9.78
C LEU A 330 16.68 13.76 -10.43
N ASN A 331 17.93 14.20 -10.40
CA ASN A 331 19.07 13.48 -10.97
C ASN A 331 20.14 13.17 -9.90
N LEU A 332 21.11 12.32 -10.23
CA LEU A 332 22.10 11.82 -9.28
C LEU A 332 23.09 12.89 -8.75
N GLU A 333 23.15 14.07 -9.37
CA GLU A 333 24.01 15.18 -8.95
C GLU A 333 23.25 16.14 -8.01
N ASN A 334 21.93 16.22 -8.14
CA ASN A 334 21.05 17.05 -7.29
C ASN A 334 20.74 16.40 -5.93
N ILE A 335 21.22 15.16 -5.72
CA ILE A 335 21.07 14.40 -4.48
C ILE A 335 22.43 14.34 -3.79
N LEU A 336 22.60 15.10 -2.72
CA LEU A 336 23.82 15.16 -1.94
C LEU A 336 23.76 14.17 -0.78
N VAL A 337 24.71 13.25 -0.68
CA VAL A 337 24.76 12.18 0.34
C VAL A 337 25.93 12.42 1.29
N GLU A 338 25.69 12.20 2.58
CA GLU A 338 26.74 12.11 3.58
C GLU A 338 27.33 10.68 3.59
N PRO A 339 28.62 10.48 3.26
CA PRO A 339 29.18 9.15 3.02
C PRO A 339 29.07 8.18 4.20
N ASN A 340 29.14 8.69 5.43
CA ASN A 340 29.20 7.86 6.64
C ASN A 340 27.81 7.43 7.13
N THR A 341 26.78 8.25 6.90
CA THR A 341 25.44 8.03 7.45
C THR A 341 24.43 7.61 6.40
N GLY A 342 24.72 7.83 5.11
CA GLY A 342 23.77 7.66 4.02
C GLY A 342 22.57 8.61 4.10
N ASN A 343 22.64 9.67 4.93
CA ASN A 343 21.68 10.76 4.89
C ASN A 343 21.82 11.51 3.56
N PHE A 344 20.71 12.00 3.03
CA PHE A 344 20.70 12.74 1.77
C PHE A 344 20.02 14.10 1.93
N ASN A 345 20.36 15.01 1.03
CA ASN A 345 19.85 16.37 0.93
C ASN A 345 19.55 16.67 -0.54
N LEU A 346 18.40 17.26 -0.82
CA LEU A 346 17.97 17.62 -2.17
C LEU A 346 18.21 19.10 -2.46
N ILE A 347 18.70 19.39 -3.66
CA ILE A 347 18.98 20.75 -4.16
C ILE A 347 18.51 20.89 -5.62
N ASP A 348 18.56 22.11 -6.16
CA ASP A 348 18.15 22.44 -7.53
C ASP A 348 16.66 22.24 -7.85
N TYR A 349 15.81 23.15 -7.35
CA TYR A 349 14.35 23.04 -7.47
C TYR A 349 13.77 23.81 -8.66
N ALA A 350 14.59 24.22 -9.62
CA ALA A 350 14.18 25.11 -10.71
C ALA A 350 13.03 24.55 -11.58
N ASP A 351 12.93 23.23 -11.66
CA ASP A 351 11.91 22.51 -12.45
C ASP A 351 10.78 21.89 -11.61
N ALA A 352 10.76 22.17 -10.29
CA ALA A 352 9.74 21.67 -9.39
C ALA A 352 8.36 22.22 -9.75
N ARG A 353 7.40 21.32 -9.97
CA ARG A 353 6.05 21.63 -10.49
C ARG A 353 5.07 20.50 -10.17
N ARG A 354 3.81 20.68 -10.55
CA ARG A 354 2.83 19.58 -10.57
C ARG A 354 2.77 18.95 -11.96
N ASP A 355 3.03 17.66 -12.05
CA ASP A 355 3.09 16.92 -13.31
C ASP A 355 2.91 15.40 -13.06
N HIS A 356 3.06 14.58 -14.10
CA HIS A 356 3.04 13.12 -14.00
C HIS A 356 3.98 12.62 -12.88
N THR A 357 3.42 11.93 -11.89
CA THR A 357 4.09 11.52 -10.65
C THR A 357 5.32 10.65 -10.88
N LEU A 358 5.32 9.82 -11.94
CA LEU A 358 6.44 8.94 -12.28
C LEU A 358 7.67 9.67 -12.83
N HIS A 359 7.57 10.96 -13.19
CA HIS A 359 8.64 11.72 -13.85
C HIS A 359 10.00 11.66 -13.11
N ASP A 360 9.98 11.78 -11.77
CA ASP A 360 11.20 11.71 -10.95
C ASP A 360 11.82 10.29 -10.93
N LEU A 361 11.00 9.23 -10.90
CA LEU A 361 11.47 7.83 -10.93
C LEU A 361 12.05 7.45 -12.30
N LEU A 362 11.40 7.88 -13.38
CA LEU A 362 11.86 7.67 -14.75
C LEU A 362 13.20 8.37 -15.02
N ARG A 363 13.39 9.57 -14.45
CA ARG A 363 14.65 10.30 -14.49
C ARG A 363 15.77 9.53 -13.78
N LEU A 364 15.51 8.98 -12.59
CA LEU A 364 16.48 8.21 -11.81
C LEU A 364 16.90 6.92 -12.54
N GLU A 365 15.96 6.16 -13.09
CA GLU A 365 16.28 4.95 -13.89
C GLU A 365 17.16 5.30 -15.10
N THR A 366 16.82 6.39 -15.81
CA THR A 366 17.61 6.88 -16.95
C THR A 366 19.04 7.26 -16.54
N GLU A 367 19.23 7.90 -15.39
CA GLU A 367 20.55 8.26 -14.88
C GLU A 367 21.36 7.05 -14.41
N ILE A 368 20.72 6.03 -13.84
CA ILE A 368 21.40 4.76 -13.52
C ILE A 368 21.91 4.11 -14.80
N ILE A 369 21.07 4.02 -15.84
CA ILE A 369 21.44 3.41 -17.13
C ILE A 369 22.55 4.20 -17.84
N THR A 370 22.52 5.53 -17.77
CA THR A 370 23.44 6.39 -18.54
C THR A 370 24.69 6.82 -17.77
N LYS A 371 24.70 6.75 -16.44
CA LYS A 371 25.84 7.21 -15.61
C LYS A 371 26.44 6.17 -14.69
N LEU A 372 25.65 5.21 -14.18
CA LEU A 372 26.14 4.20 -13.24
C LEU A 372 26.50 2.89 -13.96
N LEU A 373 25.57 2.35 -14.75
CA LEU A 373 25.76 1.12 -15.52
C LEU A 373 26.97 1.14 -16.47
N PRO A 374 27.31 2.24 -17.20
CA PRO A 374 28.49 2.27 -18.06
C PRO A 374 29.81 2.16 -17.29
N HIS A 375 29.81 2.53 -16.00
CA HIS A 375 30.97 2.36 -15.13
C HIS A 375 31.11 0.89 -14.71
N GLU A 376 30.01 0.26 -14.31
CA GLU A 376 29.97 -1.16 -13.93
C GLU A 376 30.34 -2.07 -15.11
N ILE A 377 29.79 -1.82 -16.30
CA ILE A 377 30.14 -2.53 -17.54
C ILE A 377 31.64 -2.47 -17.82
N ARG A 378 32.26 -1.29 -17.64
CA ARG A 378 33.71 -1.11 -17.86
C ARG A 378 34.55 -1.79 -16.79
N GLN A 379 34.19 -1.64 -15.52
CA GLN A 379 34.92 -2.25 -14.41
C GLN A 379 34.89 -3.78 -14.44
N GLN A 380 33.77 -4.36 -14.86
CA GLN A 380 33.56 -5.80 -14.89
C GLN A 380 33.76 -6.42 -16.29
N ALA A 381 34.15 -5.61 -17.29
CA ALA A 381 34.32 -6.02 -18.68
C ALA A 381 33.10 -6.79 -19.25
N LEU A 382 31.89 -6.32 -18.94
CA LEU A 382 30.64 -6.95 -19.40
C LEU A 382 30.32 -6.56 -20.85
N MET A 383 29.59 -7.41 -21.55
CA MET A 383 29.06 -7.09 -22.88
C MET A 383 27.86 -6.15 -22.76
N PRO A 384 27.89 -4.94 -23.35
CA PRO A 384 26.82 -3.96 -23.17
C PRO A 384 25.42 -4.43 -23.59
N ALA A 385 25.32 -5.10 -24.76
CA ALA A 385 24.07 -5.62 -25.31
C ALA A 385 23.44 -6.68 -24.39
N GLU A 386 24.25 -7.66 -23.98
CA GLU A 386 23.82 -8.75 -23.10
C GLU A 386 23.44 -8.24 -21.71
N THR A 387 24.18 -7.26 -21.19
CA THR A 387 23.90 -6.65 -19.90
C THR A 387 22.56 -5.91 -19.92
N LEU A 388 22.29 -5.10 -20.96
CA LEU A 388 21.01 -4.41 -21.08
C LEU A 388 19.84 -5.39 -21.29
N ALA A 389 19.98 -6.34 -22.22
CA ALA A 389 18.92 -7.32 -22.48
C ALA A 389 18.65 -8.20 -21.25
N GLY A 390 19.69 -8.60 -20.51
CA GLY A 390 19.58 -9.30 -19.24
C GLY A 390 18.85 -8.49 -18.17
N ILE A 391 19.21 -7.20 -17.99
CA ILE A 391 18.52 -6.30 -17.04
C ILE A 391 17.05 -6.13 -17.44
N TYR A 392 16.72 -5.83 -18.69
CA TYR A 392 15.32 -5.61 -19.04
C TYR A 392 14.48 -6.90 -19.03
N SER A 393 15.07 -8.03 -19.43
CA SER A 393 14.47 -9.37 -19.36
C SER A 393 14.16 -9.79 -17.92
N GLY A 394 15.12 -9.57 -17.02
CA GLY A 394 14.90 -9.84 -15.61
C GLY A 394 13.84 -8.91 -15.01
N LEU A 395 13.95 -7.59 -15.24
CA LEU A 395 13.01 -6.63 -14.65
C LEU A 395 11.58 -6.83 -15.17
N ALA A 396 11.40 -7.27 -16.41
CA ALA A 396 10.09 -7.60 -16.97
C ALA A 396 9.46 -8.84 -16.31
N ARG A 397 10.28 -9.84 -15.93
CA ARG A 397 9.82 -11.04 -15.20
C ARG A 397 9.39 -10.75 -13.76
N LEU A 398 9.78 -9.61 -13.21
CA LEU A 398 9.51 -9.21 -11.82
C LEU A 398 8.21 -8.39 -11.62
N ALA A 399 7.35 -8.25 -12.64
CA ALA A 399 6.14 -7.40 -12.59
C ALA A 399 5.12 -7.78 -11.48
N PRO A 400 4.21 -6.88 -11.09
CA PRO A 400 4.40 -5.82 -10.09
C PRO A 400 3.91 -6.21 -8.68
N VAL A 401 3.95 -7.50 -8.30
CA VAL A 401 3.48 -7.97 -6.97
C VAL A 401 4.47 -8.88 -6.23
N ALA A 402 5.67 -9.13 -6.78
CA ALA A 402 6.66 -9.97 -6.10
C ALA A 402 7.39 -9.22 -4.97
N ASN A 403 6.74 -9.06 -3.81
CA ASN A 403 7.46 -8.87 -2.55
C ASN A 403 8.16 -10.19 -2.20
N GLY A 404 9.38 -10.38 -2.71
CA GLY A 404 10.09 -11.65 -2.51
C GLY A 404 11.42 -11.83 -3.24
N VAL A 405 11.92 -10.84 -4.00
CA VAL A 405 13.29 -10.94 -4.52
C VAL A 405 14.26 -10.71 -3.35
N THR A 406 14.75 -11.81 -2.77
CA THR A 406 15.94 -11.77 -1.93
C THR A 406 17.10 -11.21 -2.75
N HIS A 407 17.96 -10.39 -2.13
CA HIS A 407 19.17 -9.80 -2.76
C HIS A 407 20.24 -10.83 -3.19
N THR A 408 19.84 -12.05 -3.55
CA THR A 408 20.68 -13.24 -3.63
C THR A 408 20.94 -13.71 -5.07
N ASP A 409 20.82 -12.84 -6.07
CA ASP A 409 21.40 -13.12 -7.39
C ASP A 409 22.87 -12.70 -7.36
N TRP A 410 23.70 -13.57 -6.78
CA TRP A 410 25.15 -13.41 -6.74
C TRP A 410 25.70 -13.33 -8.17
N GLY A 411 26.07 -12.12 -8.60
CA GLY A 411 26.62 -11.85 -9.93
C GLY A 411 25.93 -10.71 -10.70
N CYS A 412 24.79 -10.19 -10.22
CA CYS A 412 24.13 -9.05 -10.86
C CYS A 412 24.87 -7.71 -10.60
N PRO A 413 24.88 -6.77 -11.57
CA PRO A 413 25.46 -5.44 -11.37
C PRO A 413 24.73 -4.65 -10.26
N LYS A 414 25.41 -3.73 -9.56
CA LYS A 414 24.80 -2.87 -8.51
C LYS A 414 23.61 -2.08 -9.08
N SER A 415 23.71 -1.64 -10.32
CA SER A 415 22.65 -0.96 -11.07
C SER A 415 21.35 -1.78 -11.15
N TRP A 416 21.42 -3.11 -11.29
CA TRP A 416 20.24 -3.97 -11.36
C TRP A 416 19.38 -3.88 -10.09
N HIS A 417 20.01 -3.97 -8.91
CA HIS A 417 19.29 -3.92 -7.63
C HIS A 417 18.62 -2.56 -7.41
N LEU A 418 19.27 -1.47 -7.83
CA LEU A 418 18.69 -0.13 -7.75
C LEU A 418 17.48 0.02 -8.68
N LEU A 419 17.53 -0.54 -9.89
CA LEU A 419 16.42 -0.53 -10.86
C LEU A 419 15.22 -1.34 -10.38
N VAL A 420 15.45 -2.50 -9.72
CA VAL A 420 14.37 -3.29 -9.10
C VAL A 420 13.61 -2.43 -8.09
N LEU A 421 14.33 -1.69 -7.23
CA LEU A 421 13.72 -0.84 -6.22
C LEU A 421 12.94 0.34 -6.83
N ILE A 422 13.48 0.99 -7.86
CA ILE A 422 12.78 2.08 -8.57
C ILE A 422 11.48 1.58 -9.18
N ARG A 423 11.49 0.44 -9.89
CA ARG A 423 10.28 -0.10 -10.52
C ARG A 423 9.26 -0.60 -9.50
N ARG A 424 9.71 -1.16 -8.37
CA ARG A 424 8.83 -1.49 -7.24
C ARG A 424 8.19 -0.24 -6.63
N GLN A 425 8.92 0.87 -6.52
CA GLN A 425 8.34 2.11 -6.03
C GLN A 425 7.39 2.75 -7.06
N ALA A 426 7.70 2.61 -8.34
CA ALA A 426 6.86 3.13 -9.42
C ALA A 426 5.50 2.43 -9.47
N SER A 427 5.42 1.12 -9.17
CA SER A 427 4.15 0.39 -9.20
C SER A 427 3.10 0.93 -8.22
N VAL A 428 3.53 1.59 -7.14
CA VAL A 428 2.66 2.28 -6.17
C VAL A 428 1.96 3.49 -6.80
N TYR A 429 2.53 4.07 -7.85
CA TYR A 429 2.06 5.30 -8.50
C TYR A 429 1.57 5.07 -9.93
N LEU A 430 1.34 3.82 -10.33
CA LEU A 430 0.64 3.51 -11.58
C LEU A 430 -0.85 3.72 -11.41
N ALA A 431 -1.51 4.31 -12.40
CA ALA A 431 -2.96 4.40 -12.45
C ALA A 431 -3.62 3.01 -12.47
N GLU A 432 -2.95 2.04 -13.09
CA GLU A 432 -3.32 0.62 -13.11
C GLU A 432 -2.16 -0.20 -12.55
N PRO A 433 -2.19 -0.62 -11.27
CA PRO A 433 -1.04 -1.24 -10.57
C PRO A 433 -0.47 -2.49 -11.24
N GLU A 434 -1.27 -3.19 -12.05
CA GLU A 434 -0.88 -4.42 -12.75
C GLU A 434 -0.33 -4.18 -14.17
N GLN A 435 -0.37 -2.93 -14.67
CA GLN A 435 0.03 -2.60 -16.05
C GLN A 435 1.21 -1.62 -16.10
N MET A 436 2.34 -2.10 -16.60
CA MET A 436 3.56 -1.30 -16.77
C MET A 436 3.53 -0.38 -18.00
N THR A 437 2.46 -0.37 -18.78
CA THR A 437 2.30 0.43 -20.01
C THR A 437 2.56 1.92 -19.75
N GLU A 438 2.01 2.48 -18.66
CA GLU A 438 2.24 3.86 -18.25
C GLU A 438 3.73 4.14 -17.99
N TYR A 439 4.39 3.23 -17.27
CA TYR A 439 5.82 3.35 -16.96
C TYR A 439 6.69 3.28 -18.20
N TYR A 440 6.46 2.29 -19.08
CA TYR A 440 7.28 2.06 -20.27
C TYR A 440 7.15 3.18 -21.30
N ASN A 441 5.95 3.75 -21.49
CA ASN A 441 5.76 4.93 -22.33
C ASN A 441 6.63 6.11 -21.88
N GLY A 442 6.61 6.42 -20.57
CA GLY A 442 7.43 7.49 -20.01
C GLY A 442 8.93 7.20 -20.09
N LEU A 443 9.33 5.95 -19.82
CA LEU A 443 10.74 5.53 -19.84
C LEU A 443 11.35 5.61 -21.24
N CYS A 444 10.62 5.18 -22.28
CA CYS A 444 11.03 5.31 -23.67
C CYS A 444 11.39 6.77 -24.04
N LEU A 445 10.54 7.72 -23.66
CA LEU A 445 10.73 9.15 -23.95
C LEU A 445 11.95 9.73 -23.21
N TYR A 446 12.18 9.28 -21.97
CA TYR A 446 13.33 9.69 -21.18
C TYR A 446 14.66 9.17 -21.71
N LEU A 447 14.73 7.88 -22.01
CA LEU A 447 15.92 7.24 -22.58
C LEU A 447 16.25 7.83 -23.95
N LEU A 448 15.23 8.04 -24.79
CA LEU A 448 15.42 8.71 -26.06
C LEU A 448 15.87 10.17 -25.90
N GLY A 449 15.31 10.88 -24.92
CA GLY A 449 15.75 12.24 -24.57
C GLY A 449 17.20 12.31 -24.10
N ALA A 450 17.69 11.30 -23.37
CA ALA A 450 19.07 11.24 -22.90
C ALA A 450 20.09 11.22 -24.05
N THR A 451 19.71 10.63 -25.19
CA THR A 451 20.56 10.60 -26.40
C THR A 451 20.90 11.98 -26.94
N LYS A 452 20.25 13.09 -26.52
CA LYS A 452 20.54 14.43 -27.03
C LYS A 452 21.75 15.12 -26.38
N PHE A 453 22.16 14.69 -25.19
CA PHE A 453 23.11 15.43 -24.36
C PHE A 453 24.57 15.22 -24.79
N LYS A 454 25.24 16.31 -25.24
CA LYS A 454 26.62 16.27 -25.76
C LYS A 454 27.67 15.87 -24.71
N ASN A 455 27.39 16.09 -23.42
CA ASN A 455 28.36 15.87 -22.34
C ASN A 455 28.58 14.39 -22.03
N LEU A 456 27.70 13.50 -22.51
CA LEU A 456 27.88 12.04 -22.40
C LEU A 456 29.12 11.52 -23.16
N ARG A 457 29.72 12.35 -24.04
CA ARG A 457 30.93 12.04 -24.81
C ARG A 457 32.26 12.39 -24.14
N GLN A 458 32.25 13.12 -23.02
CA GLN A 458 33.48 13.59 -22.36
C GLN A 458 34.24 12.50 -21.58
N ALA A 459 33.71 11.28 -21.52
CA ALA A 459 34.46 10.15 -20.97
C ALA A 459 35.55 9.70 -21.97
N PRO A 460 36.76 9.28 -21.54
CA PRO A 460 37.93 9.05 -22.42
C PRO A 460 37.81 7.95 -23.49
N SER A 461 36.62 7.37 -23.71
CA SER A 461 36.33 6.28 -24.63
C SER A 461 34.83 6.30 -25.01
N ALA A 462 34.44 7.01 -26.08
CA ALA A 462 33.05 7.06 -26.61
C ALA A 462 32.44 5.66 -26.89
N PRO A 463 31.15 5.46 -27.26
CA PRO A 463 29.89 6.20 -27.08
C PRO A 463 28.89 5.44 -26.16
N LEU A 464 29.40 4.64 -25.22
CA LEU A 464 28.61 3.67 -24.43
C LEU A 464 27.34 4.25 -23.76
N PRO A 465 27.32 5.45 -23.15
CA PRO A 465 26.09 5.99 -22.54
C PRO A 465 24.97 6.35 -23.54
N GLU A 466 25.32 6.98 -24.68
CA GLU A 466 24.35 7.32 -25.72
C GLU A 466 23.79 6.04 -26.36
N TRP A 467 24.65 5.03 -26.53
CA TRP A 467 24.31 3.70 -27.02
C TRP A 467 23.36 2.96 -26.06
N LEU A 468 23.67 2.92 -24.76
CA LEU A 468 22.83 2.26 -23.75
C LEU A 468 21.44 2.89 -23.66
N ALA A 469 21.36 4.23 -23.78
CA ALA A 469 20.09 4.95 -23.79
C ALA A 469 19.22 4.57 -25.01
N PHE A 470 19.82 4.53 -26.21
CA PHE A 470 19.11 4.17 -27.43
C PHE A 470 18.58 2.72 -27.38
N TRP A 471 19.42 1.75 -27.03
CA TRP A 471 19.00 0.35 -26.94
C TRP A 471 18.06 0.08 -25.77
N GLY A 472 18.21 0.79 -24.66
CA GLY A 472 17.25 0.76 -23.57
C GLY A 472 15.85 1.20 -24.03
N ALA A 473 15.74 2.26 -24.84
CA ALA A 473 14.47 2.69 -25.43
C ALA A 473 13.88 1.63 -26.37
N ALA A 474 14.71 1.03 -27.23
CA ALA A 474 14.27 -0.04 -28.16
C ALA A 474 13.79 -1.31 -27.43
N LEU A 475 14.50 -1.74 -26.38
CA LEU A 475 14.11 -2.87 -25.53
C LEU A 475 12.84 -2.57 -24.73
N THR A 476 12.68 -1.33 -24.26
CA THR A 476 11.46 -0.88 -23.56
C THR A 476 10.26 -0.89 -24.50
N ASP A 477 10.40 -0.41 -25.75
CA ASP A 477 9.35 -0.51 -26.78
C ASP A 477 8.96 -1.96 -27.08
N HIS A 478 9.94 -2.86 -27.13
CA HIS A 478 9.71 -4.28 -27.37
C HIS A 478 8.88 -4.91 -26.25
N LEU A 479 9.18 -4.58 -24.98
CA LEU A 479 8.38 -5.00 -23.83
C LEU A 479 6.98 -4.38 -23.83
N LEU A 480 6.86 -3.11 -24.23
CA LEU A 480 5.58 -2.40 -24.35
C LEU A 480 4.62 -3.08 -25.35
N GLN A 481 5.15 -3.74 -26.37
CA GLN A 481 4.38 -4.56 -27.32
C GLN A 481 3.98 -5.94 -26.78
N GLY A 482 4.38 -6.29 -25.56
CA GLY A 482 4.14 -7.61 -24.98
C GLY A 482 5.09 -8.69 -25.48
N CYS A 483 6.20 -8.33 -26.14
CA CYS A 483 7.17 -9.30 -26.63
C CYS A 483 8.12 -9.77 -25.52
N THR A 484 8.48 -11.05 -25.55
CA THR A 484 9.37 -11.66 -24.56
C THR A 484 10.85 -11.46 -24.93
N LEU A 485 11.65 -11.00 -23.98
CA LEU A 485 13.10 -10.89 -24.14
C LEU A 485 13.82 -12.21 -23.82
N PRO A 486 14.96 -12.51 -24.49
CA PRO A 486 15.75 -13.69 -24.17
C PRO A 486 16.24 -13.66 -22.72
N SER A 487 16.29 -14.83 -22.08
CA SER A 487 16.86 -14.95 -20.73
C SER A 487 18.37 -15.09 -20.84
N ILE A 488 19.10 -14.04 -20.45
CA ILE A 488 20.56 -14.03 -20.47
C ILE A 488 21.06 -14.33 -19.05
N PRO A 489 21.69 -15.49 -18.79
CA PRO A 489 22.28 -15.79 -17.50
C PRO A 489 23.51 -14.89 -17.25
N TRP A 490 23.58 -14.31 -16.05
CA TRP A 490 24.72 -13.51 -15.61
C TRP A 490 25.96 -14.41 -15.44
N ARG A 491 27.13 -13.99 -15.95
CA ARG A 491 28.38 -14.77 -15.82
C ARG A 491 28.70 -15.03 -14.35
N GLN A 492 29.05 -16.28 -14.02
CA GLN A 492 29.61 -16.65 -12.72
C GLN A 492 30.92 -15.89 -12.48
N ALA A 493 31.01 -15.18 -11.35
CA ALA A 493 32.25 -14.51 -10.93
C ALA A 493 33.36 -15.53 -10.61
N PRO A 494 34.66 -15.17 -10.74
CA PRO A 494 35.75 -16.07 -10.40
C PRO A 494 35.80 -16.35 -8.90
N GLU A 495 36.03 -17.63 -8.59
CA GLU A 495 36.17 -18.30 -7.29
C GLU A 495 36.42 -17.42 -6.05
N ALA A 496 35.39 -17.32 -5.20
CA ALA A 496 35.53 -17.05 -3.77
C ALA A 496 34.74 -18.12 -3.01
N VAL A 497 35.46 -19.14 -2.53
CA VAL A 497 35.13 -20.16 -1.52
C VAL A 497 33.67 -20.63 -1.51
N ALA A 498 33.45 -21.79 -2.14
CA ALA A 498 32.21 -22.52 -2.18
C ALA A 498 31.60 -22.75 -0.78
N CYS A 499 30.37 -22.26 -0.62
CA CYS A 499 29.35 -22.88 0.22
C CYS A 499 28.05 -22.85 -0.60
N GLU A 500 27.82 -23.92 -1.37
CA GLU A 500 26.51 -24.16 -1.99
C GLU A 500 25.48 -24.46 -0.88
N PRO A 501 24.30 -23.81 -0.85
CA PRO A 501 23.16 -24.38 -0.16
C PRO A 501 22.45 -25.37 -1.10
N PRO A 502 22.15 -26.59 -0.64
CA PRO A 502 21.49 -27.58 -1.44
C PRO A 502 20.02 -27.21 -1.66
N ILE A 503 19.49 -27.68 -2.78
CA ILE A 503 18.05 -27.77 -3.03
C ILE A 503 17.49 -28.75 -2.00
N ALA A 504 16.90 -28.25 -0.91
CA ALA A 504 16.43 -29.09 0.19
C ALA A 504 15.03 -29.64 -0.11
N THR A 505 14.98 -30.75 -0.85
CA THR A 505 13.99 -31.80 -0.58
C THR A 505 14.50 -32.61 0.61
N GLU A 506 13.79 -32.52 1.75
CA GLU A 506 14.01 -33.27 3.00
C GLU A 506 15.43 -33.19 3.63
N ALA A 507 15.82 -32.08 4.29
CA ALA A 507 16.68 -32.07 5.51
C ALA A 507 17.11 -30.65 5.98
N GLU A 508 17.05 -30.45 7.30
CA GLU A 508 17.74 -29.46 8.17
C GLU A 508 17.73 -27.96 7.82
N ILE A 509 16.75 -27.22 8.40
CA ILE A 509 16.92 -25.77 8.64
C ILE A 509 18.10 -25.56 9.58
N PHE A 510 19.03 -24.67 9.20
CA PHE A 510 20.05 -24.15 10.10
C PHE A 510 19.65 -22.78 10.68
N LEU A 511 19.43 -22.71 12.00
CA LEU A 511 19.17 -21.44 12.69
C LEU A 511 20.48 -20.91 13.33
N PRO A 512 21.00 -19.75 12.92
CA PRO A 512 22.21 -19.20 13.52
C PRO A 512 21.97 -18.84 14.99
N HIS A 513 22.63 -19.56 15.89
CA HIS A 513 22.48 -19.41 17.34
C HIS A 513 23.73 -18.86 18.04
N HIS A 514 24.86 -18.72 17.33
CA HIS A 514 26.09 -18.11 17.86
C HIS A 514 26.04 -16.57 17.81
N TYR A 515 25.32 -16.01 16.84
CA TYR A 515 24.92 -14.60 16.77
C TYR A 515 23.40 -14.47 16.61
N VAL A 516 22.86 -13.26 16.79
CA VAL A 516 21.44 -12.97 16.54
C VAL A 516 21.27 -12.60 15.07
N ALA A 517 20.39 -13.31 14.36
CA ALA A 517 20.13 -13.03 12.95
C ALA A 517 19.72 -11.56 12.70
N ALA A 518 20.15 -11.03 11.55
CA ALA A 518 19.68 -9.74 11.06
C ALA A 518 18.18 -9.82 10.73
N TRP A 519 17.55 -8.65 10.71
CA TRP A 519 16.15 -8.54 10.32
C TRP A 519 15.97 -8.92 8.85
N ALA A 520 14.96 -9.74 8.57
CA ALA A 520 14.57 -10.08 7.21
C ALA A 520 13.08 -10.48 7.20
N PRO A 521 12.29 -9.99 6.24
CA PRO A 521 10.87 -10.30 6.21
C PRO A 521 10.66 -11.83 6.08
N PRO A 522 9.66 -12.40 6.80
CA PRO A 522 9.28 -13.80 6.62
C PRO A 522 8.72 -14.02 5.19
N PRO A 523 8.60 -15.28 4.72
CA PRO A 523 8.08 -15.56 3.39
C PRO A 523 6.69 -14.96 3.16
N ALA A 524 6.45 -14.42 1.96
CA ALA A 524 5.15 -13.84 1.58
C ALA A 524 4.02 -14.86 1.73
N GLY A 525 2.95 -14.48 2.43
CA GLY A 525 1.88 -15.38 2.86
C GLY A 525 2.02 -15.88 4.30
N SER A 526 3.09 -15.54 5.01
CA SER A 526 3.19 -15.74 6.47
C SER A 526 2.14 -14.91 7.20
N HIS A 527 1.54 -15.50 8.23
CA HIS A 527 0.54 -14.85 9.07
C HIS A 527 1.20 -14.43 10.39
N ILE A 528 1.73 -13.20 10.47
CA ILE A 528 2.32 -12.66 11.70
C ILE A 528 1.41 -11.58 12.27
N ARG A 529 1.11 -11.69 13.56
CA ARG A 529 0.17 -10.80 14.26
C ARG A 529 0.74 -9.44 14.63
N PHE A 530 2.05 -9.36 14.86
CA PHE A 530 2.70 -8.17 15.40
C PHE A 530 3.71 -7.61 14.38
N GLY A 531 3.63 -6.31 14.10
CA GLY A 531 4.69 -5.57 13.40
C GLY A 531 6.00 -5.55 14.20
N ARG A 532 7.06 -5.03 13.56
CA ARG A 532 8.39 -4.92 14.18
C ARG A 532 8.35 -3.95 15.36
N ASN A 533 8.88 -4.38 16.50
CA ASN A 533 9.09 -3.48 17.64
C ASN A 533 10.48 -2.83 17.52
N LEU A 534 10.50 -1.54 17.17
CA LEU A 534 11.75 -0.78 17.01
C LEU A 534 12.48 -0.53 18.33
N ASP A 535 11.77 -0.62 19.46
CA ASP A 535 12.31 -0.41 20.81
C ASP A 535 12.72 -1.73 21.49
N PHE A 536 12.75 -2.86 20.75
CA PHE A 536 13.15 -4.15 21.31
C PHE A 536 14.65 -4.20 21.62
N ALA A 537 15.01 -4.43 22.88
CA ALA A 537 16.39 -4.49 23.34
C ALA A 537 16.59 -5.54 24.46
N GLY A 538 17.84 -5.95 24.69
CA GLY A 538 18.25 -6.70 25.90
C GLY A 538 17.98 -8.22 25.90
N ARG A 539 17.48 -8.81 24.82
CA ARG A 539 17.12 -10.26 24.76
C ARG A 539 17.92 -11.09 23.77
N ASN A 540 19.14 -10.64 23.46
CA ASN A 540 20.02 -11.32 22.50
C ASN A 540 20.45 -12.73 22.96
N ARG A 541 20.48 -12.98 24.27
CA ARG A 541 20.77 -14.32 24.81
C ARG A 541 19.61 -15.26 24.57
N GLU A 542 18.39 -14.82 24.86
CA GLU A 542 17.17 -15.60 24.73
C GLU A 542 16.80 -15.85 23.27
N LEU A 543 17.05 -14.90 22.36
CA LEU A 543 16.92 -15.12 20.91
C LEU A 543 17.85 -16.22 20.41
N ARG A 544 19.13 -16.20 20.84
CA ARG A 544 20.11 -17.25 20.51
C ARG A 544 19.73 -18.59 21.12
N GLN A 545 19.18 -18.59 22.34
CA GLN A 545 18.69 -19.79 22.99
C GLN A 545 17.47 -20.37 22.27
N LEU A 546 16.52 -19.54 21.84
CA LEU A 546 15.39 -19.95 21.00
C LEU A 546 15.87 -20.57 19.69
N ALA A 547 16.82 -19.93 19.00
CA ALA A 547 17.41 -20.46 17.76
C ALA A 547 18.04 -21.84 17.99
N ARG A 548 18.78 -22.01 19.09
CA ARG A 548 19.40 -23.30 19.46
C ARG A 548 18.36 -24.38 19.78
N LEU A 549 17.31 -24.02 20.51
CA LEU A 549 16.26 -24.97 20.91
C LEU A 549 15.34 -25.35 19.75
N LEU A 550 15.15 -24.46 18.78
CA LEU A 550 14.31 -24.70 17.58
C LEU A 550 15.07 -25.33 16.41
N GLN A 551 16.34 -25.69 16.61
CA GLN A 551 17.20 -26.28 15.57
C GLN A 551 16.62 -27.62 15.08
N ALA A 552 16.23 -28.48 16.03
CA ALA A 552 15.72 -29.82 15.73
C ALA A 552 14.30 -29.77 15.12
N PRO A 553 13.99 -30.60 14.12
CA PRO A 553 12.61 -30.75 13.62
C PRO A 553 11.69 -31.24 14.75
N GLY A 554 10.47 -30.70 14.81
CA GLY A 554 9.45 -31.07 15.81
C GLY A 554 9.67 -30.44 17.18
N SER A 555 10.70 -29.59 17.35
CA SER A 555 10.97 -28.92 18.61
C SER A 555 9.81 -27.99 19.00
N VAL A 556 9.37 -28.11 20.25
CA VAL A 556 8.39 -27.21 20.86
C VAL A 556 9.09 -26.46 21.98
N VAL A 557 9.11 -25.14 21.91
CA VAL A 557 9.68 -24.29 22.96
C VAL A 557 8.58 -23.48 23.63
N VAL A 558 8.42 -23.69 24.93
CA VAL A 558 7.41 -23.01 25.74
C VAL A 558 8.11 -21.88 26.49
N VAL A 559 7.89 -20.65 26.04
CA VAL A 559 8.38 -19.42 26.66
C VAL A 559 7.45 -19.05 27.81
N GLN A 560 7.90 -19.29 29.04
CA GLN A 560 7.14 -19.00 30.26
C GLN A 560 7.63 -17.74 30.93
N GLY A 561 6.74 -16.98 31.56
CA GLY A 561 7.13 -15.80 32.30
C GLY A 561 5.95 -14.93 32.70
N MET A 562 6.18 -13.96 33.57
CA MET A 562 5.14 -13.09 34.11
C MET A 562 4.49 -12.20 33.02
N GLY A 563 3.34 -11.60 33.33
CA GLY A 563 2.73 -10.60 32.44
C GLY A 563 3.68 -9.43 32.18
N GLY A 564 3.75 -8.93 30.94
CA GLY A 564 4.57 -7.76 30.61
C GLY A 564 6.08 -8.01 30.49
N VAL A 565 6.57 -9.23 30.75
CA VAL A 565 8.00 -9.59 30.65
C VAL A 565 8.51 -9.69 29.20
N GLY A 566 7.61 -9.58 28.20
CA GLY A 566 7.98 -9.54 26.78
C GLY A 566 7.96 -10.88 26.04
N LYS A 567 7.22 -11.90 26.50
CA LYS A 567 7.13 -13.22 25.82
C LYS A 567 6.68 -13.12 24.36
N SER A 568 5.54 -12.49 24.11
CA SER A 568 4.99 -12.30 22.77
C SER A 568 5.89 -11.39 21.91
N GLN A 569 6.60 -10.45 22.54
CA GLN A 569 7.58 -9.60 21.87
C GLN A 569 8.83 -10.39 21.47
N LEU A 570 9.35 -11.27 22.33
CA LEU A 570 10.46 -12.16 22.02
C LEU A 570 10.11 -13.12 20.87
N ALA A 571 8.91 -13.69 20.88
CA ALA A 571 8.44 -14.55 19.80
C ALA A 571 8.23 -13.77 18.47
N SER A 572 7.74 -12.53 18.54
CA SER A 572 7.60 -11.64 17.37
C SER A 572 8.97 -11.29 16.78
N GLU A 573 9.90 -10.84 17.64
CA GLU A 573 11.26 -10.54 17.26
C GLU A 573 11.95 -11.75 16.60
N PHE A 574 11.74 -12.94 17.18
CA PHE A 574 12.25 -14.18 16.61
C PHE A 574 11.64 -14.44 15.22
N ALA A 575 10.33 -14.29 15.07
CA ALA A 575 9.65 -14.47 13.78
C ALA A 575 10.16 -13.50 12.70
N HIS A 576 10.44 -12.23 13.04
CA HIS A 576 10.95 -11.23 12.10
C HIS A 576 12.46 -11.32 11.82
N ARG A 577 13.23 -12.01 12.64
CA ARG A 577 14.67 -12.23 12.41
C ARG A 577 14.98 -13.60 11.82
N TYR A 578 14.23 -14.61 12.23
CA TYR A 578 14.46 -16.01 11.87
C TYR A 578 13.38 -16.59 10.94
N GLY A 579 12.26 -15.90 10.74
CA GLY A 579 11.13 -16.40 9.93
C GLY A 579 11.50 -16.73 8.48
N HIS A 580 12.47 -16.02 7.90
CA HIS A 580 12.97 -16.28 6.54
C HIS A 580 13.67 -17.64 6.39
N PHE A 581 14.15 -18.26 7.48
CA PHE A 581 14.72 -19.61 7.45
C PHE A 581 13.66 -20.71 7.32
N PHE A 582 12.37 -20.37 7.44
CA PHE A 582 11.25 -21.31 7.36
C PHE A 582 10.52 -21.17 6.03
N PRO A 583 10.85 -21.95 4.99
CA PRO A 583 10.26 -21.80 3.65
C PRO A 583 8.74 -21.97 3.62
N GLY A 584 8.17 -22.73 4.56
CA GLY A 584 6.72 -22.87 4.69
C GLY A 584 6.02 -21.71 5.40
N GLY A 585 6.76 -20.68 5.83
CA GLY A 585 6.26 -19.49 6.48
C GLY A 585 6.16 -19.55 8.00
N VAL A 586 5.75 -18.41 8.56
CA VAL A 586 5.42 -18.24 9.98
C VAL A 586 3.91 -18.08 10.14
N PHE A 587 3.29 -18.84 11.04
CA PHE A 587 1.86 -18.70 11.38
C PHE A 587 1.67 -18.43 12.86
N TRP A 588 1.13 -17.25 13.16
CA TRP A 588 0.83 -16.76 14.50
C TRP A 588 -0.65 -16.96 14.81
N LEU A 589 -0.94 -17.56 15.96
CA LEU A 589 -2.30 -17.89 16.41
C LEU A 589 -2.51 -17.41 17.86
N SER A 590 -3.66 -16.78 18.10
CA SER A 590 -4.08 -16.43 19.46
C SER A 590 -4.74 -17.63 20.16
N PHE A 591 -4.13 -18.14 21.23
CA PHE A 591 -4.70 -19.20 22.08
C PHE A 591 -5.38 -18.66 23.34
N ALA A 592 -5.51 -17.32 23.46
CA ALA A 592 -6.12 -16.68 24.61
C ALA A 592 -7.59 -17.08 24.84
N ASP A 593 -8.29 -17.59 23.82
CA ASP A 593 -9.66 -18.09 23.90
C ASP A 593 -9.78 -19.49 23.25
N PRO A 594 -10.02 -20.55 24.05
CA PRO A 594 -10.15 -21.92 23.54
C PRO A 594 -11.24 -22.10 22.46
N ALA A 595 -12.33 -21.33 22.53
CA ALA A 595 -13.41 -21.41 21.56
C ALA A 595 -13.09 -20.64 20.26
N GLY A 596 -12.08 -19.77 20.27
CA GLY A 596 -11.65 -18.98 19.11
C GLY A 596 -10.58 -19.65 18.26
N VAL A 597 -9.85 -20.65 18.78
CA VAL A 597 -8.68 -21.24 18.10
C VAL A 597 -9.00 -21.78 16.71
N ALA A 598 -10.17 -22.39 16.50
CA ALA A 598 -10.56 -22.89 15.18
C ALA A 598 -10.65 -21.77 14.12
N ASN A 599 -11.11 -20.58 14.53
CA ASN A 599 -11.16 -19.40 13.65
C ASN A 599 -9.76 -18.87 13.34
N GLU A 600 -8.87 -18.83 14.34
CA GLU A 600 -7.47 -18.40 14.16
C GLU A 600 -6.74 -19.32 13.17
N VAL A 601 -6.96 -20.63 13.30
CA VAL A 601 -6.41 -21.64 12.38
C VAL A 601 -7.00 -21.45 10.98
N ALA A 602 -8.33 -21.36 10.86
CA ALA A 602 -9.00 -21.16 9.57
C ALA A 602 -8.57 -19.85 8.87
N ALA A 603 -8.30 -18.78 9.64
CA ALA A 603 -7.81 -17.51 9.10
C ALA A 603 -6.45 -17.63 8.39
N CYS A 604 -5.66 -18.68 8.69
CA CYS A 604 -4.41 -18.96 7.98
C CYS A 604 -4.64 -19.58 6.59
N GLY A 605 -5.83 -20.11 6.29
CA GLY A 605 -6.10 -20.88 5.08
C GLY A 605 -5.98 -20.15 3.74
N PRO A 606 -6.26 -18.83 3.64
CA PRO A 606 -5.99 -18.06 2.44
C PRO A 606 -4.49 -17.86 2.12
N SER A 607 -3.58 -18.32 2.98
CA SER A 607 -2.13 -18.19 2.77
C SER A 607 -1.68 -18.92 1.51
N SER A 608 -0.91 -18.24 0.65
CA SER A 608 -0.23 -18.83 -0.52
C SER A 608 0.78 -19.93 -0.15
N LEU A 609 1.19 -20.00 1.13
CA LEU A 609 2.13 -21.00 1.65
C LEU A 609 1.45 -22.31 2.09
N LEU A 610 0.10 -22.35 2.01
CA LEU A 610 -0.72 -23.52 2.24
C LEU A 610 -1.40 -23.98 0.94
N PRO A 611 -1.84 -25.25 0.90
CA PRO A 611 -2.54 -25.78 -0.25
C PRO A 611 -3.86 -25.04 -0.46
N GLN A 612 -4.09 -24.53 -1.66
CA GLN A 612 -5.31 -23.80 -1.97
C GLN A 612 -6.49 -24.78 -2.10
N HIS A 613 -7.60 -24.48 -1.40
CA HIS A 613 -8.87 -25.19 -1.59
C HIS A 613 -9.83 -24.31 -2.41
N PRO A 614 -10.32 -24.77 -3.57
CA PRO A 614 -11.36 -24.06 -4.30
C PRO A 614 -12.63 -24.02 -3.44
N GLY A 615 -13.04 -22.83 -2.98
CA GLY A 615 -14.17 -22.68 -2.05
C GLY A 615 -13.81 -22.83 -0.57
N PHE A 616 -12.55 -22.61 -0.17
CA PHE A 616 -12.14 -22.64 1.25
C PHE A 616 -13.08 -21.84 2.17
N ALA A 617 -13.47 -20.64 1.74
CA ALA A 617 -14.36 -19.75 2.51
C ALA A 617 -15.80 -20.30 2.69
N GLU A 618 -16.22 -21.26 1.86
CA GLU A 618 -17.55 -21.86 1.87
C GLU A 618 -17.61 -23.13 2.72
N LEU A 619 -16.45 -23.70 3.07
CA LEU A 619 -16.38 -24.88 3.95
C LEU A 619 -16.85 -24.54 5.37
N PRO A 620 -17.47 -25.48 6.10
CA PRO A 620 -17.70 -25.33 7.52
C PRO A 620 -16.38 -25.06 8.28
N LEU A 621 -16.42 -24.22 9.32
CA LEU A 621 -15.24 -23.87 10.10
C LEU A 621 -14.38 -25.08 10.56
N PRO A 622 -14.95 -26.21 11.01
CA PRO A 622 -14.15 -27.38 11.37
C PRO A 622 -13.37 -27.96 10.17
N GLU A 623 -13.93 -27.91 8.97
CA GLU A 623 -13.30 -28.38 7.74
C GLU A 623 -12.24 -27.39 7.25
N GLN A 624 -12.49 -26.08 7.36
CA GLN A 624 -11.48 -25.04 7.11
C GLN A 624 -10.26 -25.24 8.02
N ALA A 625 -10.49 -25.40 9.33
CA ALA A 625 -9.42 -25.62 10.29
C ALA A 625 -8.69 -26.94 10.04
N ALA A 626 -9.41 -28.02 9.69
CA ALA A 626 -8.80 -29.30 9.33
C ALA A 626 -7.94 -29.21 8.06
N TRP A 627 -8.38 -28.45 7.05
CA TRP A 627 -7.63 -28.24 5.82
C TRP A 627 -6.31 -27.50 6.06
N VAL A 628 -6.34 -26.43 6.86
CA VAL A 628 -5.12 -25.71 7.26
C VAL A 628 -4.16 -26.64 7.98
N ARG A 629 -4.66 -27.47 8.91
CA ARG A 629 -3.85 -28.46 9.63
C ARG A 629 -3.23 -29.49 8.69
N GLN A 630 -3.97 -30.01 7.72
CA GLN A 630 -3.41 -30.88 6.68
C GLN A 630 -2.29 -30.18 5.88
N GLY A 631 -2.41 -28.87 5.67
CA GLY A 631 -1.34 -28.07 5.07
C GLY A 631 -0.09 -28.01 5.95
N TRP A 632 -0.24 -27.83 7.26
CA TRP A 632 0.86 -27.85 8.23
C TRP A 632 1.53 -29.22 8.34
N ASP A 633 0.77 -30.31 8.19
CA ASP A 633 1.28 -31.69 8.26
C ASP A 633 2.11 -32.13 7.04
N ARG A 634 2.36 -31.24 6.07
CA ARG A 634 3.27 -31.50 4.94
C ARG A 634 4.75 -31.38 5.36
N PRO A 635 5.69 -32.04 4.65
CA PRO A 635 7.13 -32.03 4.96
C PRO A 635 7.83 -30.72 4.55
N VAL A 636 7.18 -29.57 4.77
CA VAL A 636 7.76 -28.24 4.55
C VAL A 636 8.01 -27.60 5.91
N PRO A 637 9.26 -27.19 6.22
CA PRO A 637 9.57 -26.57 7.49
C PRO A 637 8.81 -25.26 7.74
N ARG A 638 8.17 -25.15 8.92
CA ARG A 638 7.31 -24.03 9.32
C ARG A 638 7.56 -23.61 10.76
N LEU A 639 7.35 -22.33 11.05
CA LEU A 639 7.31 -21.81 12.42
C LEU A 639 5.85 -21.52 12.81
N LEU A 640 5.37 -22.16 13.86
CA LEU A 640 4.06 -21.86 14.46
C LEU A 640 4.26 -21.13 15.78
N VAL A 641 3.52 -20.04 16.00
CA VAL A 641 3.53 -19.30 17.26
C VAL A 641 2.15 -19.38 17.91
N PHE A 642 2.05 -20.09 19.03
CA PHE A 642 0.84 -20.20 19.83
C PHE A 642 0.93 -19.23 21.00
N ASP A 643 0.31 -18.07 20.83
CA ASP A 643 0.44 -16.97 21.77
C ASP A 643 -0.65 -17.02 22.85
N SER A 644 -0.25 -16.90 24.12
CA SER A 644 -1.15 -17.00 25.30
C SER A 644 -1.85 -18.36 25.44
N CYS A 645 -1.16 -19.47 25.16
CA CYS A 645 -1.70 -20.82 25.35
C CYS A 645 -1.48 -21.32 26.78
N GLU A 646 -2.50 -21.28 27.64
CA GLU A 646 -2.39 -21.70 29.04
C GLU A 646 -2.81 -23.16 29.28
N ASP A 647 -3.53 -23.79 28.34
CA ASP A 647 -4.10 -25.13 28.47
C ASP A 647 -3.33 -26.16 27.62
N VAL A 648 -2.74 -27.16 28.28
CA VAL A 648 -1.94 -28.22 27.65
C VAL A 648 -2.83 -29.15 26.80
N VAL A 649 -4.06 -29.44 27.22
CA VAL A 649 -4.99 -30.29 26.45
C VAL A 649 -5.38 -29.58 25.15
N LEU A 650 -5.54 -28.25 25.23
CA LEU A 650 -5.79 -27.43 24.05
C LEU A 650 -4.58 -27.42 23.11
N PHE A 651 -3.36 -27.31 23.64
CA PHE A 651 -2.13 -27.44 22.86
C PHE A 651 -2.04 -28.79 22.14
N GLU A 652 -2.21 -29.91 22.85
CA GLU A 652 -2.14 -31.27 22.28
C GLU A 652 -3.18 -31.50 21.18
N ARG A 653 -4.36 -30.89 21.31
CA ARG A 653 -5.41 -30.97 20.29
C ARG A 653 -5.04 -30.27 18.98
N TRP A 654 -4.30 -29.17 19.04
CA TRP A 654 -4.06 -28.25 17.92
C TRP A 654 -2.64 -28.27 17.37
N GLN A 655 -1.68 -28.91 18.06
CA GLN A 655 -0.33 -29.10 17.50
C GLN A 655 -0.38 -29.90 16.18
N PRO A 656 0.44 -29.52 15.19
CA PRO A 656 0.65 -30.33 13.98
C PRO A 656 1.30 -31.67 14.35
N LEU A 657 1.01 -32.70 13.55
CA LEU A 657 1.54 -34.05 13.75
C LEU A 657 2.90 -34.24 13.06
N HIS A 658 3.20 -33.43 12.04
CA HIS A 658 4.43 -33.58 11.27
C HIS A 658 5.64 -32.88 11.91
N PRO A 659 6.82 -33.54 12.00
CA PRO A 659 8.02 -32.97 12.64
C PRO A 659 8.67 -31.82 11.84
N ALA A 660 8.18 -31.46 10.66
CA ALA A 660 8.68 -30.31 9.92
C ALA A 660 8.35 -28.97 10.62
N CYS A 661 7.28 -28.94 11.42
CA CYS A 661 6.87 -27.77 12.18
C CYS A 661 7.71 -27.60 13.45
N ARG A 662 8.06 -26.35 13.76
CA ARG A 662 8.66 -25.93 15.03
C ARG A 662 7.70 -24.96 15.69
N ILE A 663 7.52 -25.09 17.00
CA ILE A 663 6.45 -24.38 17.70
C ILE A 663 7.03 -23.54 18.82
N ILE A 664 6.67 -22.26 18.85
CA ILE A 664 6.89 -21.38 19.99
C ILE A 664 5.55 -21.21 20.70
N VAL A 665 5.50 -21.53 21.98
CA VAL A 665 4.33 -21.29 22.82
C VAL A 665 4.66 -20.19 23.81
N THR A 666 3.80 -19.18 23.95
CA THR A 666 3.93 -18.19 25.03
C THR A 666 2.85 -18.43 26.08
N CYS A 667 3.23 -18.49 27.35
CA CYS A 667 2.27 -18.70 28.44
C CYS A 667 2.75 -18.12 29.79
N ARG A 668 1.84 -18.06 30.76
CA ARG A 668 2.17 -17.70 32.15
C ARG A 668 2.82 -18.90 32.87
N PRO A 669 3.53 -18.68 33.99
CA PRO A 669 4.07 -19.79 34.77
C PRO A 669 2.96 -20.74 35.19
N GLY A 670 3.12 -22.03 34.90
CA GLY A 670 2.13 -23.07 35.18
C GLY A 670 2.75 -24.46 34.96
N GLU A 671 2.02 -25.50 35.40
CA GLU A 671 2.45 -26.89 35.23
C GLU A 671 2.36 -27.30 33.77
N TRP A 672 3.53 -27.44 33.13
CA TRP A 672 3.66 -28.09 31.83
C TRP A 672 4.26 -29.48 32.07
N PRO A 673 3.49 -30.57 31.82
CA PRO A 673 4.03 -31.90 31.97
C PRO A 673 5.23 -32.07 31.03
N GLY A 674 6.25 -32.82 31.47
CA GLY A 674 7.48 -33.07 30.72
C GLY A 674 7.26 -33.96 29.49
N LEU A 675 6.48 -33.46 28.54
CA LEU A 675 6.17 -34.12 27.29
C LEU A 675 7.45 -34.24 26.44
N PRO A 676 7.68 -35.39 25.79
CA PRO A 676 8.84 -35.59 24.93
C PRO A 676 8.81 -34.59 23.76
N GLY A 677 9.91 -33.85 23.57
CA GLY A 677 10.03 -32.83 22.51
C GLY A 677 9.65 -31.40 22.92
N VAL A 678 9.13 -31.19 24.14
CA VAL A 678 8.81 -29.87 24.70
C VAL A 678 9.92 -29.38 25.62
N THR A 679 10.46 -28.18 25.35
CA THR A 679 11.48 -27.54 26.20
C THR A 679 10.95 -26.24 26.79
N LEU A 680 11.12 -26.06 28.10
CA LEU A 680 10.74 -24.84 28.80
C LEU A 680 11.87 -23.79 28.69
N LEU A 681 11.50 -22.58 28.28
CA LEU A 681 12.37 -21.40 28.31
C LEU A 681 11.79 -20.39 29.31
N PRO A 682 12.28 -20.36 30.57
CA PRO A 682 11.85 -19.37 31.54
C PRO A 682 12.40 -17.99 31.15
N LEU A 683 11.51 -17.02 31.01
CA LEU A 683 11.81 -15.63 30.71
C LEU A 683 11.65 -14.81 31.99
N ALA A 684 12.79 -14.41 32.56
CA ALA A 684 12.87 -13.53 33.72
C ALA A 684 12.81 -12.05 33.30
N GLU A 685 12.86 -11.13 34.26
CA GLU A 685 13.06 -9.69 34.03
C GLU A 685 14.32 -9.38 33.20
N LEU A 686 14.45 -8.16 32.68
CA LEU A 686 15.66 -7.78 31.95
C LEU A 686 16.85 -7.68 32.92
N PRO A 687 18.05 -8.09 32.49
CA PRO A 687 19.26 -7.78 33.24
C PRO A 687 19.37 -6.27 33.45
N ARG A 688 19.75 -5.84 34.65
CA ARG A 688 19.80 -4.40 34.99
C ARG A 688 20.59 -3.55 33.99
N ALA A 689 21.70 -4.07 33.46
CA ALA A 689 22.50 -3.40 32.44
C ALA A 689 21.72 -3.14 31.13
N ASP A 690 20.88 -4.09 30.72
CA ASP A 690 20.01 -3.96 29.55
C ASP A 690 18.84 -3.00 29.84
N SER A 691 18.27 -3.02 31.05
CA SER A 691 17.25 -2.06 31.49
C SER A 691 17.77 -0.61 31.42
N ILE A 692 19.00 -0.38 31.90
CA ILE A 692 19.64 0.93 31.85
C ILE A 692 19.93 1.34 30.41
N THR A 693 20.40 0.41 29.58
CA THR A 693 20.68 0.67 28.16
C THR A 693 19.41 1.04 27.41
N MET A 694 18.31 0.33 27.68
CA MET A 694 16.99 0.60 27.10
C MET A 694 16.48 2.00 27.48
N LEU A 695 16.63 2.42 28.74
CA LEU A 695 16.29 3.78 29.16
C LEU A 695 17.25 4.83 28.56
N ARG A 696 18.55 4.53 28.49
CA ARG A 696 19.60 5.41 27.92
C ARG A 696 19.42 5.68 26.44
N CYS A 697 19.00 4.68 25.65
CA CYS A 697 18.66 4.87 24.25
C CYS A 697 17.56 5.94 24.05
N GLN A 698 16.71 6.14 25.06
CA GLN A 698 15.65 7.13 25.04
C GLN A 698 16.05 8.44 25.75
N HIS A 699 17.08 8.39 26.62
CA HIS A 699 17.60 9.49 27.45
C HIS A 699 19.14 9.47 27.49
N PRO A 700 19.81 9.97 26.44
CA PRO A 700 21.27 9.92 26.35
C PRO A 700 21.97 10.81 27.39
N ASP A 701 21.29 11.86 27.88
CA ASP A 701 21.87 12.86 28.80
C ASP A 701 21.68 12.51 30.30
N ALA A 702 20.98 11.42 30.62
CA ALA A 702 20.69 11.01 31.99
C ALA A 702 21.83 10.16 32.59
N SER A 703 22.16 10.40 33.87
CA SER A 703 23.19 9.63 34.55
C SER A 703 22.81 8.15 34.74
N ASP A 704 23.80 7.26 34.63
CA ASP A 704 23.65 5.81 34.89
C ASP A 704 23.01 5.52 36.24
N GLU A 705 23.32 6.32 37.26
CA GLU A 705 22.81 6.16 38.62
C GLU A 705 21.29 6.38 38.71
N VAL A 706 20.79 7.44 38.06
CA VAL A 706 19.36 7.77 38.06
C VAL A 706 18.57 6.77 37.21
N LEU A 707 19.10 6.37 36.06
CA LEU A 707 18.49 5.33 35.23
C LEU A 707 18.44 3.98 35.94
N ASN A 708 19.49 3.63 36.69
CA ASN A 708 19.53 2.43 37.52
C ASN A 708 18.42 2.43 38.57
N HIS A 709 18.22 3.54 39.28
CA HIS A 709 17.15 3.64 40.27
C HIS A 709 15.74 3.66 39.66
N ILE A 710 15.56 4.22 38.47
CA ILE A 710 14.29 4.12 37.75
C ILE A 710 14.02 2.67 37.38
N ALA A 711 15.01 1.96 36.82
CA ALA A 711 14.89 0.54 36.48
C ALA A 711 14.54 -0.34 37.70
N GLU A 712 15.14 -0.04 38.86
CA GLU A 712 14.82 -0.66 40.14
C GLU A 712 13.36 -0.45 40.56
N GLU A 713 12.89 0.79 40.49
CA GLU A 713 11.55 1.15 40.96
C GLU A 713 10.45 0.58 40.06
N VAL A 714 10.72 0.45 38.76
CA VAL A 714 9.78 -0.16 37.80
C VAL A 714 9.90 -1.69 37.74
N GLY A 715 10.93 -2.27 38.37
CA GLY A 715 11.14 -3.71 38.50
C GLY A 715 11.64 -4.40 37.23
N ASP A 716 12.49 -3.73 36.45
CA ASP A 716 13.20 -4.31 35.28
C ASP A 716 12.31 -5.00 34.22
N LEU A 717 11.01 -4.70 34.22
CA LEU A 717 10.05 -5.24 33.25
C LEU A 717 10.11 -4.44 31.93
N PRO A 718 10.33 -5.08 30.76
CA PRO A 718 10.39 -4.38 29.47
C PRO A 718 9.20 -3.46 29.19
N LEU A 719 7.98 -3.89 29.54
CA LEU A 719 6.79 -3.05 29.38
C LEU A 719 6.86 -1.80 30.27
N ALA A 720 7.21 -1.96 31.54
CA ALA A 720 7.27 -0.86 32.50
C ALA A 720 8.42 0.11 32.15
N LEU A 721 9.57 -0.42 31.72
CA LEU A 721 10.71 0.35 31.22
C LEU A 721 10.35 1.13 29.95
N ASN A 722 9.64 0.52 28.99
CA ASN A 722 9.15 1.22 27.80
C ASN A 722 8.18 2.34 28.15
N LEU A 723 7.23 2.08 29.05
CA LEU A 723 6.27 3.10 29.50
C LEU A 723 6.98 4.26 30.20
N ALA A 724 7.93 3.97 31.09
CA ALA A 724 8.72 4.98 31.79
C ALA A 724 9.63 5.77 30.83
N GLY A 725 10.33 5.08 29.93
CA GLY A 725 11.21 5.69 28.94
C GLY A 725 10.45 6.58 27.96
N HIS A 726 9.33 6.10 27.39
CA HIS A 726 8.49 6.88 26.48
C HIS A 726 7.91 8.10 27.17
N PHE A 727 7.45 7.96 28.43
CA PHE A 727 6.99 9.09 29.23
C PHE A 727 8.10 10.13 29.40
N LEU A 728 9.27 9.72 29.87
CA LEU A 728 10.40 10.62 30.05
C LEU A 728 10.81 11.29 28.73
N LYS A 729 10.85 10.55 27.61
CA LYS A 729 11.30 11.06 26.29
C LYS A 729 10.37 12.13 25.78
N ARG A 730 9.06 11.91 25.95
CA ARG A 730 8.02 12.85 25.53
C ARG A 730 7.99 14.11 26.41
N HIS A 731 8.35 13.98 27.68
CA HIS A 731 8.25 15.04 28.70
C HIS A 731 9.60 15.57 29.19
N GLN A 732 10.68 15.35 28.43
CA GLN A 732 12.06 15.74 28.79
C GLN A 732 12.22 17.23 29.11
N ASN A 733 11.37 18.10 28.53
CA ASN A 733 11.38 19.54 28.77
C ASN A 733 10.71 19.94 30.10
N TRP A 734 10.03 19.02 30.78
CA TRP A 734 9.17 19.32 31.94
C TRP A 734 9.53 18.52 33.19
N ILE A 735 9.99 17.28 33.02
CA ILE A 735 10.38 16.42 34.15
C ILE A 735 11.75 15.81 33.89
N SER A 736 12.68 16.05 34.79
CA SER A 736 13.97 15.37 34.75
C SER A 736 13.82 13.93 35.23
N PRO A 737 14.72 13.01 34.84
CA PRO A 737 14.73 11.64 35.35
C PRO A 737 14.72 11.56 36.89
N GLU A 738 15.39 12.49 37.57
CA GLU A 738 15.44 12.58 39.04
C GLU A 738 14.09 12.99 39.64
N GLU A 739 13.43 13.98 39.03
CA GLU A 739 12.08 14.41 39.40
C GLU A 739 11.05 13.29 39.18
N TYR A 740 11.16 12.57 38.07
CA TYR A 740 10.32 11.42 37.76
C TYR A 740 10.45 10.31 38.81
N LEU A 741 11.69 9.94 39.15
CA LEU A 741 11.97 8.96 40.20
C LEU A 741 11.38 9.38 41.54
N ARG A 742 11.50 10.67 41.90
CA ARG A 742 10.94 11.19 43.15
C ARG A 742 9.42 11.07 43.19
N ARG A 743 8.73 11.39 42.08
CA ARG A 743 7.27 11.26 41.98
C ARG A 743 6.80 9.81 41.94
N LEU A 744 7.58 8.90 41.35
CA LEU A 744 7.28 7.46 41.33
C LEU A 744 7.35 6.83 42.73
N ARG A 745 8.21 7.37 43.61
CA ARG A 745 8.40 6.95 45.00
C ARG A 745 7.42 7.58 46.00
N ASP A 746 6.52 8.48 45.56
CA ASP A 746 5.56 9.16 46.42
C ASP A 746 4.61 8.17 47.14
N PRO A 747 4.64 8.07 48.48
CA PRO A 747 3.83 7.13 49.24
C PRO A 747 2.31 7.34 49.08
N ALA A 748 1.85 8.57 48.82
CA ALA A 748 0.43 8.87 48.66
C ALA A 748 -0.20 8.09 47.49
N ARG A 749 0.60 7.77 46.46
CA ARG A 749 0.17 7.02 45.27
C ARG A 749 0.06 5.52 45.49
N LYS A 750 0.58 4.99 46.59
CA LYS A 750 0.44 3.55 46.93
C LYS A 750 -1.00 3.19 47.30
N GLN A 751 -1.85 4.13 47.70
CA GLN A 751 -3.20 3.83 48.21
C GLN A 751 -4.34 4.11 47.21
N ASP A 752 -4.24 5.13 46.35
CA ASP A 752 -5.39 5.63 45.56
C ASP A 752 -5.87 4.74 44.39
N MET A 753 -5.01 3.85 43.84
CA MET A 753 -5.43 2.89 42.79
C MET A 753 -5.60 1.45 43.30
N LEU A 754 -5.39 1.19 44.60
CA LEU A 754 -5.55 -0.16 45.20
C LEU A 754 -7.01 -0.52 45.53
N LEU A 755 -7.97 0.36 45.25
CA LEU A 755 -9.37 0.13 45.57
C LEU A 755 -10.07 -0.66 44.47
N GLY A 756 -9.78 -1.96 44.37
CA GLY A 756 -10.59 -2.80 43.48
C GLY A 756 -10.15 -4.22 43.15
N GLY A 757 -9.28 -4.92 43.89
CA GLY A 757 -9.06 -6.35 43.60
C GLY A 757 -8.00 -7.03 44.45
N ARG A 758 -8.43 -7.99 45.29
CA ARG A 758 -7.55 -8.93 46.00
C ARG A 758 -6.96 -9.95 45.01
N GLY A 759 -6.00 -9.53 44.20
CA GLY A 759 -5.10 -10.43 43.48
C GLY A 759 -3.71 -10.30 44.09
N HIS A 760 -3.26 -11.29 44.86
CA HIS A 760 -1.92 -11.30 45.42
C HIS A 760 -0.93 -11.55 44.28
N SER A 761 -0.32 -10.48 43.75
CA SER A 761 0.82 -10.57 42.84
C SER A 761 2.08 -10.73 43.71
N PRO A 762 2.78 -11.87 43.68
CA PRO A 762 3.89 -12.14 44.60
C PRO A 762 5.07 -11.15 44.52
N THR A 763 5.11 -10.30 43.50
CA THR A 763 6.27 -9.50 43.11
C THR A 763 6.04 -7.98 43.04
N ASN A 764 4.92 -7.45 43.57
CA ASN A 764 4.56 -6.01 43.54
C ASN A 764 4.47 -5.35 42.13
N HIS A 765 4.64 -6.09 41.02
CA HIS A 765 4.72 -5.50 39.67
C HIS A 765 3.44 -4.82 39.18
N ASP A 766 2.27 -5.36 39.51
CA ASP A 766 1.00 -4.73 39.15
C ASP A 766 0.88 -3.33 39.79
N GLN A 767 1.49 -3.15 40.96
CA GLN A 767 1.59 -1.85 41.62
C GLN A 767 2.55 -0.90 40.88
N ASN A 768 3.66 -1.41 40.33
CA ASN A 768 4.61 -0.59 39.55
C ASN A 768 3.96 -0.06 38.27
N ILE A 769 3.24 -0.92 37.53
CA ILE A 769 2.53 -0.52 36.31
C ILE A 769 1.41 0.47 36.64
N ALA A 770 0.63 0.23 37.69
CA ALA A 770 -0.42 1.15 38.12
C ALA A 770 0.14 2.53 38.50
N ARG A 771 1.30 2.59 39.17
CA ARG A 771 1.99 3.87 39.51
C ARG A 771 2.47 4.63 38.28
N ILE A 772 3.07 3.94 37.30
CA ILE A 772 3.50 4.55 36.03
C ILE A 772 2.28 5.06 35.25
N MET A 773 1.20 4.27 35.20
CA MET A 773 -0.05 4.68 34.58
C MET A 773 -0.67 5.90 35.27
N ALA A 774 -0.68 5.95 36.60
CA ALA A 774 -1.17 7.09 37.35
C ALA A 774 -0.40 8.38 37.00
N LEU A 775 0.93 8.32 36.93
CA LEU A 775 1.80 9.42 36.47
C LEU A 775 1.45 9.87 35.04
N SER A 776 1.29 8.91 34.12
CA SER A 776 0.89 9.18 32.74
C SER A 776 -0.50 9.80 32.64
N LEU A 777 -1.45 9.39 33.48
CA LEU A 777 -2.81 9.91 33.47
C LEU A 777 -2.93 11.28 34.13
N GLU A 778 -2.13 11.60 35.16
CA GLU A 778 -2.07 12.93 35.78
C GLU A 778 -1.72 14.04 34.79
N ARG A 779 -1.02 13.70 33.70
CA ARG A 779 -0.73 14.63 32.62
C ARG A 779 -1.96 15.11 31.86
N LEU A 780 -3.05 14.36 31.94
CA LEU A 780 -4.34 14.72 31.39
C LEU A 780 -5.16 15.43 32.47
N HIS A 781 -5.07 16.75 32.53
CA HIS A 781 -5.78 17.52 33.55
C HIS A 781 -7.26 17.65 33.21
N LEU A 782 -8.15 17.27 34.13
CA LEU A 782 -9.60 17.31 33.91
C LEU A 782 -10.14 18.72 33.63
N ASN A 783 -9.42 19.76 34.04
CA ASN A 783 -9.78 21.16 33.81
C ASN A 783 -9.42 21.65 32.40
N ILE A 784 -8.64 20.88 31.63
CA ILE A 784 -8.27 21.19 30.25
C ILE A 784 -9.21 20.40 29.32
N PRO A 785 -10.01 21.05 28.46
CA PRO A 785 -11.01 20.37 27.62
C PRO A 785 -10.44 19.20 26.78
N ASN A 786 -9.28 19.40 26.15
CA ASN A 786 -8.64 18.36 25.32
C ASN A 786 -8.20 17.14 26.13
N ASP A 787 -7.75 17.35 27.37
CA ASP A 787 -7.26 16.29 28.25
C ASP A 787 -8.40 15.51 28.88
N TYR A 788 -9.51 16.20 29.17
CA TYR A 788 -10.76 15.56 29.56
C TYR A 788 -11.26 14.61 28.46
N LEU A 789 -11.34 15.10 27.20
CA LEU A 789 -11.74 14.28 26.06
C LEU A 789 -10.78 13.12 25.80
N ALA A 790 -9.47 13.34 26.00
CA ALA A 790 -8.46 12.27 25.93
C ALA A 790 -8.79 11.17 26.94
N ARG A 791 -9.06 11.51 28.20
CA ARG A 791 -9.44 10.51 29.23
C ARG A 791 -10.72 9.77 28.88
N GLU A 792 -11.76 10.46 28.39
CA GLU A 792 -13.00 9.79 27.97
C GLU A 792 -12.76 8.83 26.80
N LEU A 793 -11.95 9.22 25.81
CA LEU A 793 -11.60 8.35 24.68
C LEU A 793 -10.80 7.13 25.13
N LEU A 794 -9.82 7.30 26.03
CA LEU A 794 -9.04 6.18 26.58
C LEU A 794 -9.91 5.18 27.35
N GLN A 795 -10.90 5.67 28.10
CA GLN A 795 -11.86 4.82 28.79
C GLN A 795 -12.72 4.01 27.82
N MET A 796 -13.17 4.61 26.71
CA MET A 796 -13.89 3.88 25.67
C MET A 796 -13.01 2.84 24.99
N LEU A 797 -11.73 3.13 24.73
CA LEU A 797 -10.77 2.17 24.17
C LEU A 797 -10.55 0.96 25.12
N ALA A 798 -10.61 1.17 26.43
CA ALA A 798 -10.55 0.10 27.43
C ALA A 798 -11.77 -0.84 27.43
N PHE A 799 -12.82 -0.54 26.66
CA PHE A 799 -13.95 -1.44 26.44
C PHE A 799 -13.83 -2.34 25.21
N LEU A 800 -12.85 -2.07 24.34
CA LEU A 800 -12.62 -2.88 23.15
C LEU A 800 -11.87 -4.18 23.48
N ALA A 801 -11.39 -4.89 22.47
CA ALA A 801 -10.68 -6.15 22.68
C ALA A 801 -9.24 -5.89 23.21
N PRO A 802 -8.81 -6.54 24.30
CA PRO A 802 -7.54 -6.25 24.95
C PRO A 802 -6.34 -6.67 24.10
N GLY A 803 -5.40 -5.76 23.88
CA GLY A 803 -4.18 -6.03 23.10
C GLY A 803 -4.38 -6.10 21.58
N GLU A 804 -5.61 -5.98 21.11
CA GLU A 804 -5.92 -5.95 19.67
C GLU A 804 -5.67 -4.57 19.08
N LEU A 805 -5.42 -4.53 17.77
CA LEU A 805 -5.37 -3.28 17.01
C LEU A 805 -6.76 -2.69 16.90
N VAL A 806 -6.89 -1.40 17.22
CA VAL A 806 -8.10 -0.62 17.07
C VAL A 806 -7.99 0.19 15.78
N PRO A 807 -8.78 -0.12 14.74
CA PRO A 807 -8.71 0.56 13.45
C PRO A 807 -9.09 2.04 13.57
N GLN A 808 -8.40 2.91 12.82
CA GLN A 808 -8.66 4.36 12.80
C GLN A 808 -10.15 4.72 12.54
N PRO A 809 -10.89 4.03 11.63
CA PRO A 809 -12.31 4.30 11.46
C PRO A 809 -13.13 4.11 12.75
N LEU A 810 -12.85 3.06 13.54
CA LEU A 810 -13.53 2.82 14.82
C LEU A 810 -13.22 3.92 15.83
N VAL A 811 -11.97 4.39 15.89
CA VAL A 811 -11.57 5.54 16.72
C VAL A 811 -12.35 6.79 16.34
N GLY A 812 -12.55 7.03 15.03
CA GLY A 812 -13.38 8.12 14.52
C GLY A 812 -14.85 8.02 14.96
N HIS A 813 -15.44 6.82 14.94
CA HIS A 813 -16.78 6.61 15.45
C HIS A 813 -16.89 6.83 16.97
N LEU A 814 -15.90 6.40 17.74
CA LEU A 814 -15.84 6.67 19.19
C LEU A 814 -15.72 8.17 19.49
N TRP A 815 -14.91 8.89 18.72
CA TRP A 815 -14.79 10.34 18.82
C TRP A 815 -16.12 11.05 18.60
N ASN A 816 -16.84 10.67 17.53
CA ASN A 816 -18.13 11.27 17.18
C ASN A 816 -19.23 11.02 18.22
N ALA A 817 -19.06 10.04 19.11
CA ALA A 817 -19.99 9.77 20.21
C ALA A 817 -19.74 10.62 21.47
N LEU A 818 -18.64 11.37 21.53
CA LEU A 818 -18.40 12.34 22.60
C LEU A 818 -19.26 13.59 22.40
N PRO A 819 -19.66 14.31 23.47
CA PRO A 819 -20.55 15.48 23.35
C PRO A 819 -19.99 16.57 22.42
N ALA A 820 -20.73 16.93 21.35
CA ALA A 820 -20.28 17.87 20.33
C ALA A 820 -19.97 19.28 20.89
N GLU A 821 -20.71 19.73 21.89
CA GLU A 821 -20.49 20.99 22.62
C GLU A 821 -19.10 21.07 23.27
N ARG A 822 -18.48 19.91 23.53
CA ARG A 822 -17.14 19.81 24.11
C ARG A 822 -16.06 19.58 23.06
N GLN A 823 -16.41 19.28 21.81
CA GLN A 823 -15.49 19.05 20.69
C GLN A 823 -15.06 20.37 20.01
N SER A 824 -14.49 21.31 20.74
CA SER A 824 -13.91 22.54 20.15
C SER A 824 -12.55 22.32 19.45
N THR A 825 -12.10 21.06 19.37
CA THR A 825 -10.78 20.65 18.90
C THR A 825 -10.88 19.48 17.92
N THR A 826 -9.78 19.12 17.27
CA THR A 826 -9.73 17.99 16.33
C THR A 826 -9.35 16.69 17.03
N LEU A 827 -9.84 15.55 16.51
CA LEU A 827 -9.47 14.21 16.96
C LEU A 827 -7.94 14.02 17.00
N GLN A 828 -7.22 14.50 15.97
CA GLN A 828 -5.76 14.41 15.92
C GLN A 828 -5.07 15.10 17.10
N ARG A 829 -5.61 16.23 17.59
CA ARG A 829 -5.05 16.90 18.78
C ARG A 829 -5.26 16.07 20.04
N VAL A 830 -6.45 15.48 20.21
CA VAL A 830 -6.75 14.62 21.38
C VAL A 830 -5.97 13.31 21.33
N LEU A 831 -5.86 12.68 20.16
CA LEU A 831 -4.99 11.52 19.95
C LEU A 831 -3.53 11.88 20.20
N GLY A 832 -3.07 13.05 19.77
CA GLY A 832 -1.72 13.55 20.09
C GLY A 832 -1.48 13.68 21.60
N ARG A 833 -2.48 14.13 22.36
CA ARG A 833 -2.43 14.16 23.85
C ARG A 833 -2.41 12.76 24.44
N LEU A 834 -3.19 11.82 23.92
CA LEU A 834 -3.21 10.44 24.38
C LEU A 834 -1.92 9.68 24.07
N LEU A 835 -1.41 9.79 22.86
CA LEU A 835 -0.11 9.23 22.47
C LEU A 835 1.02 9.83 23.32
N ALA A 836 0.90 11.09 23.74
CA ALA A 836 1.85 11.71 24.65
C ALA A 836 1.83 11.14 26.08
N THR A 837 0.84 10.32 26.46
CA THR A 837 0.84 9.59 27.73
C THR A 837 1.67 8.30 27.70
N GLY A 838 2.03 7.81 26.50
CA GLY A 838 2.75 6.54 26.30
C GLY A 838 1.90 5.28 26.52
N LEU A 839 0.62 5.43 26.90
CA LEU A 839 -0.27 4.29 27.16
C LEU A 839 -0.79 3.62 25.88
N LEU A 840 -0.79 4.35 24.77
CA LEU A 840 -1.23 3.90 23.44
C LEU A 840 -0.03 3.84 22.50
N GLN A 841 0.08 2.73 21.78
CA GLN A 841 1.11 2.54 20.75
C GLN A 841 0.48 2.68 19.37
N PRO A 842 0.98 3.57 18.51
CA PRO A 842 0.59 3.61 17.11
C PRO A 842 1.23 2.44 16.35
N ASP A 843 0.54 1.93 15.34
CA ASP A 843 1.05 0.92 14.40
C ASP A 843 1.33 1.51 13.02
N GLU A 844 1.99 0.75 12.14
CA GLU A 844 2.39 1.18 10.78
C GLU A 844 1.21 1.61 9.88
N GLU A 845 -0.01 1.16 10.18
CA GLU A 845 -1.25 1.45 9.43
C GLU A 845 -2.20 2.45 10.12
N ASP A 846 -1.68 3.38 10.95
CA ASP A 846 -2.48 4.36 11.73
C ASP A 846 -3.49 3.71 12.72
N ALA A 847 -3.38 2.40 12.98
CA ALA A 847 -4.14 1.71 14.02
C ALA A 847 -3.55 1.99 15.42
N LEU A 848 -4.39 1.90 16.45
CA LEU A 848 -3.97 2.13 17.84
C LEU A 848 -3.99 0.82 18.63
N ARG A 849 -2.97 0.58 19.45
CA ARG A 849 -2.92 -0.57 20.37
C ARG A 849 -2.87 -0.11 21.82
N LEU A 850 -3.72 -0.72 22.64
CA LEU A 850 -3.69 -0.62 24.09
C LEU A 850 -3.21 -1.96 24.69
N HIS A 851 -2.13 -1.95 25.47
CA HIS A 851 -1.57 -3.18 26.05
C HIS A 851 -2.54 -3.82 27.07
N ARG A 852 -2.64 -5.17 27.09
CA ARG A 852 -3.59 -5.92 27.95
C ARG A 852 -3.49 -5.59 29.45
N LEU A 853 -2.28 -5.39 29.98
CA LEU A 853 -2.13 -4.99 31.38
C LEU A 853 -2.66 -3.57 31.67
N ILE A 854 -2.54 -2.64 30.71
CA ILE A 854 -3.10 -1.29 30.84
C ILE A 854 -4.63 -1.37 30.83
N TYR A 855 -5.17 -2.22 29.97
CA TYR A 855 -6.59 -2.52 29.90
C TYR A 855 -7.14 -3.10 31.21
N ASP A 856 -6.49 -4.12 31.77
CA ASP A 856 -6.90 -4.77 33.02
C ASP A 856 -6.91 -3.75 34.18
N GLN A 857 -5.89 -2.90 34.27
CA GLN A 857 -5.81 -1.85 35.30
C GLN A 857 -6.86 -0.76 35.12
N LEU A 858 -7.11 -0.29 33.89
CA LEU A 858 -8.15 0.70 33.61
C LEU A 858 -9.55 0.19 33.99
N ARG A 859 -9.80 -1.12 33.87
CA ARG A 859 -11.08 -1.75 34.21
C ARG A 859 -11.32 -1.95 35.70
N LEU A 860 -10.26 -2.07 36.50
CA LEU A 860 -10.36 -2.17 37.95
C LEU A 860 -10.75 -0.83 38.60
N ALA A 861 -10.58 0.29 37.90
CA ALA A 861 -11.02 1.61 38.34
C ALA A 861 -12.54 1.80 38.09
N THR A 862 -13.37 1.20 38.95
CA THR A 862 -14.80 0.95 38.68
C THR A 862 -15.73 2.17 38.61
N SER A 863 -15.35 3.37 39.06
CA SER A 863 -16.31 4.47 39.26
C SER A 863 -16.71 5.27 38.01
N TRP A 864 -16.02 5.12 36.86
CA TRP A 864 -16.22 5.98 35.67
C TRP A 864 -16.54 5.20 34.38
N LEU A 865 -16.57 3.88 34.45
CA LEU A 865 -16.53 3.00 33.28
C LEU A 865 -17.92 2.72 32.67
N ASP A 866 -19.00 2.84 33.43
CA ASP A 866 -20.34 2.47 32.95
C ASP A 866 -20.83 3.35 31.78
N LEU A 867 -20.54 4.66 31.82
CA LEU A 867 -20.91 5.58 30.73
C LEU A 867 -20.09 5.31 29.46
N ALA A 868 -18.79 5.07 29.61
CA ALA A 868 -17.92 4.70 28.49
C ALA A 868 -18.36 3.37 27.86
N ARG A 869 -18.74 2.37 28.67
CA ARG A 869 -19.31 1.10 28.21
C ARG A 869 -20.54 1.31 27.36
N GLN A 870 -21.51 2.07 27.86
CA GLN A 870 -22.76 2.36 27.15
C GLN A 870 -22.51 3.10 25.83
N ARG A 871 -21.58 4.06 25.80
CA ARG A 871 -21.19 4.76 24.58
C ARG A 871 -20.58 3.82 23.55
N VAL A 872 -19.64 2.96 23.94
CA VAL A 872 -19.02 1.98 23.03
C VAL A 872 -20.06 1.02 22.46
N MET A 873 -20.96 0.50 23.30
CA MET A 873 -22.04 -0.35 22.83
C MET A 873 -22.96 0.36 21.84
N SER A 874 -23.32 1.62 22.11
CA SER A 874 -24.15 2.43 21.21
C SER A 874 -23.43 2.76 19.89
N VAL A 875 -22.12 3.01 19.93
CA VAL A 875 -21.31 3.27 18.74
C VAL A 875 -21.28 2.05 17.83
N LEU A 876 -20.98 0.87 18.38
CA LEU A 876 -20.93 -0.35 17.60
C LEU A 876 -22.31 -0.72 17.06
N GLU A 877 -23.37 -0.56 17.86
CA GLU A 877 -24.75 -0.85 17.44
C GLU A 877 -25.16 0.04 16.25
N LYS A 878 -24.87 1.33 16.31
CA LYS A 878 -25.13 2.28 15.23
C LYS A 878 -24.28 2.00 14.00
N ALA A 879 -22.97 1.81 14.17
CA ALA A 879 -22.04 1.58 13.06
C ALA A 879 -22.39 0.28 12.30
N ILE A 880 -22.68 -0.81 13.01
CA ILE A 880 -23.11 -2.07 12.40
C ILE A 880 -24.45 -1.87 11.66
N SER A 881 -25.40 -1.17 12.28
CA SER A 881 -26.71 -0.90 11.65
C SER A 881 -26.59 -0.08 10.36
N GLU A 882 -25.74 0.95 10.35
CA GLU A 882 -25.44 1.76 9.16
C GLU A 882 -24.75 0.92 8.07
N ALA A 883 -23.77 0.08 8.45
CA ALA A 883 -23.08 -0.79 7.50
C ALA A 883 -24.00 -1.85 6.90
N LEU A 884 -24.93 -2.40 7.69
CA LEU A 884 -25.98 -3.31 7.22
C LEU A 884 -26.92 -2.61 6.23
N ALA A 885 -27.39 -1.41 6.57
CA ALA A 885 -28.29 -0.63 5.70
C ALA A 885 -27.64 -0.26 4.36
N LEU A 886 -26.34 0.03 4.36
CA LEU A 886 -25.57 0.37 3.16
C LEU A 886 -24.98 -0.85 2.43
N GLN A 887 -25.21 -2.08 2.93
CA GLN A 887 -24.60 -3.32 2.42
C GLN A 887 -23.06 -3.28 2.36
N ARG A 888 -22.42 -2.61 3.32
CA ARG A 888 -20.96 -2.42 3.41
C ARG A 888 -20.29 -3.25 4.52
N VAL A 889 -20.98 -4.25 5.07
CA VAL A 889 -20.49 -5.05 6.22
C VAL A 889 -19.09 -5.68 6.02
N ARG A 890 -18.68 -5.96 4.78
CA ARG A 890 -17.36 -6.55 4.48
C ARG A 890 -16.19 -5.63 4.87
N THR A 891 -16.38 -4.31 4.93
CA THR A 891 -15.32 -3.37 5.32
C THR A 891 -15.01 -3.41 6.83
N MET A 892 -15.88 -4.04 7.63
CA MET A 892 -15.74 -4.11 9.09
C MET A 892 -15.03 -5.37 9.59
N ARG A 893 -14.39 -6.16 8.71
CA ARG A 893 -13.73 -7.41 9.08
C ARG A 893 -12.71 -7.24 10.21
N HIS A 894 -11.96 -6.13 10.20
CA HIS A 894 -10.95 -5.80 11.22
C HIS A 894 -11.56 -5.47 12.59
N TRP A 895 -12.89 -5.30 12.69
CA TRP A 895 -13.58 -4.97 13.95
C TRP A 895 -14.09 -6.22 14.68
N HIS A 896 -14.02 -7.41 14.06
CA HIS A 896 -14.52 -8.68 14.61
C HIS A 896 -14.07 -8.95 16.06
N PRO A 897 -12.79 -8.77 16.44
CA PRO A 897 -12.35 -9.04 17.82
C PRO A 897 -13.10 -8.15 18.83
N HIS A 898 -13.35 -6.89 18.45
CA HIS A 898 -14.04 -5.92 19.29
C HIS A 898 -15.53 -6.23 19.43
N PHE A 899 -16.20 -6.72 18.37
CA PHE A 899 -17.60 -7.15 18.45
C PHE A 899 -17.79 -8.23 19.51
N ARG A 900 -16.93 -9.24 19.50
CA ARG A 900 -16.98 -10.35 20.47
C ARG A 900 -16.71 -9.87 21.89
N ALA A 901 -15.65 -9.09 22.09
CA ALA A 901 -15.27 -8.59 23.42
C ALA A 901 -16.40 -7.77 24.07
N VAL A 902 -16.98 -6.84 23.32
CA VAL A 902 -18.07 -5.99 23.81
C VAL A 902 -19.37 -6.79 23.98
N ALA A 903 -19.66 -7.75 23.10
CA ALA A 903 -20.84 -8.61 23.22
C ALA A 903 -20.78 -9.52 24.45
N ASP A 904 -19.65 -10.19 24.69
CA ASP A 904 -19.48 -11.10 25.83
C ASP A 904 -19.58 -10.36 27.16
N GLU A 905 -19.03 -9.14 27.23
CA GLU A 905 -19.17 -8.28 28.40
C GLU A 905 -20.61 -7.78 28.59
N GLY A 906 -21.25 -7.31 27.52
CA GLY A 906 -22.63 -6.83 27.57
C GLY A 906 -23.63 -7.92 27.97
N LEU A 907 -23.41 -9.17 27.54
CA LEU A 907 -24.24 -10.31 27.90
C LEU A 907 -24.13 -10.71 29.38
N ARG A 908 -22.98 -10.46 30.04
CA ARG A 908 -22.85 -10.66 31.50
C ARG A 908 -23.69 -9.67 32.29
N GLU A 909 -23.72 -8.41 31.85
CA GLU A 909 -24.48 -7.33 32.50
C GLU A 909 -25.99 -7.44 32.26
N ARG A 910 -26.41 -8.04 31.12
CA ARG A 910 -27.82 -8.21 30.71
C ARG A 910 -28.56 -6.89 30.45
N SER A 911 -27.86 -5.85 29.97
CA SER A 911 -28.51 -4.57 29.65
C SER A 911 -29.34 -4.64 28.34
N PRO A 912 -30.44 -3.88 28.21
CA PRO A 912 -31.22 -3.83 26.96
C PRO A 912 -30.41 -3.36 25.74
N LEU A 913 -29.43 -2.47 25.96
CA LEU A 913 -28.52 -2.00 24.92
C LEU A 913 -27.59 -3.13 24.45
N ALA A 914 -27.06 -3.94 25.38
CA ALA A 914 -26.24 -5.10 25.03
C ALA A 914 -27.03 -6.12 24.20
N LEU A 915 -28.29 -6.41 24.57
CA LEU A 915 -29.12 -7.33 23.78
C LEU A 915 -29.37 -6.82 22.36
N ARG A 916 -29.58 -5.50 22.17
CA ARG A 916 -29.71 -4.90 20.83
C ARG A 916 -28.41 -4.99 20.04
N LEU A 917 -27.28 -4.64 20.63
CA LEU A 917 -25.97 -4.75 20.00
C LEU A 917 -25.69 -6.19 19.55
N VAL A 918 -25.90 -7.16 20.45
CA VAL A 918 -25.67 -8.59 20.15
C VAL A 918 -26.53 -9.05 18.97
N LYS A 919 -27.79 -8.60 18.88
CA LYS A 919 -28.63 -8.88 17.72
C LYS A 919 -28.08 -8.29 16.43
N GLN A 920 -27.55 -7.07 16.46
CA GLN A 920 -26.89 -6.47 15.29
C GLN A 920 -25.63 -7.23 14.90
N ILE A 921 -24.83 -7.69 15.87
CA ILE A 921 -23.66 -8.53 15.61
C ILE A 921 -24.06 -9.88 15.01
N CYS A 922 -25.17 -10.50 15.45
CA CYS A 922 -25.68 -11.72 14.80
C CYS A 922 -26.08 -11.46 13.33
N LEU A 923 -26.76 -10.35 13.05
CA LEU A 923 -27.12 -9.96 11.68
C LEU A 923 -25.87 -9.69 10.84
N TYR A 924 -24.87 -9.03 11.41
CA TYR A 924 -23.57 -8.83 10.80
C TYR A 924 -22.92 -10.16 10.39
N TYR A 925 -22.80 -11.11 11.34
CA TYR A 925 -22.19 -12.41 11.06
C TYR A 925 -22.93 -13.15 9.94
N ARG A 926 -24.26 -13.10 9.92
CA ARG A 926 -25.07 -13.68 8.86
C ARG A 926 -24.76 -13.12 7.48
N GLU A 927 -24.71 -11.79 7.35
CA GLU A 927 -24.42 -11.13 6.07
C GLU A 927 -22.98 -11.38 5.60
N THR A 928 -22.06 -11.59 6.54
CA THR A 928 -20.67 -12.00 6.22
C THR A 928 -20.51 -13.49 5.94
N GLY A 929 -21.52 -14.32 6.20
CA GLY A 929 -21.46 -15.77 6.05
C GLY A 929 -20.82 -16.52 7.24
N ASP A 930 -20.53 -15.85 8.35
CA ASP A 930 -19.94 -16.44 9.56
C ASP A 930 -21.01 -17.06 10.46
N TYR A 931 -21.64 -18.13 9.95
CA TYR A 931 -22.76 -18.79 10.64
C TYR A 931 -22.36 -19.47 11.96
N HIS A 932 -21.07 -19.75 12.17
CA HIS A 932 -20.58 -20.35 13.40
C HIS A 932 -20.54 -19.34 14.56
N ASN A 933 -19.98 -18.14 14.31
CA ASN A 933 -20.00 -17.07 15.32
C ASN A 933 -21.44 -16.56 15.56
N GLU A 934 -22.29 -16.52 14.52
CA GLU A 934 -23.73 -16.26 14.68
C GLU A 934 -24.38 -17.31 15.61
N GLN A 935 -24.17 -18.60 15.35
CA GLN A 935 -24.74 -19.69 16.16
C GLN A 935 -24.28 -19.61 17.62
N THR A 936 -22.98 -19.43 17.85
CA THR A 936 -22.41 -19.33 19.20
C THR A 936 -23.02 -18.15 19.96
N LEU A 937 -23.12 -16.99 19.31
CA LEU A 937 -23.63 -15.78 19.93
C LEU A 937 -25.14 -15.87 20.19
N LEU A 938 -25.92 -16.47 19.27
CA LEU A 938 -27.35 -16.72 19.47
C LEU A 938 -27.61 -17.67 20.66
N VAL A 939 -26.79 -18.70 20.85
CA VAL A 939 -26.88 -19.61 22.01
C VAL A 939 -26.59 -18.85 23.31
N LYS A 940 -25.53 -18.03 23.34
CA LYS A 940 -25.21 -17.18 24.50
C LYS A 940 -26.33 -16.17 24.80
N LEU A 941 -26.90 -15.54 23.77
CA LEU A 941 -28.01 -14.60 23.89
C LEU A 941 -29.27 -15.29 24.45
N LEU A 942 -29.64 -16.46 23.93
CA LEU A 942 -30.77 -17.25 24.43
C LEU A 942 -30.56 -17.69 25.89
N ALA A 943 -29.32 -18.03 26.27
CA ALA A 943 -28.97 -18.35 27.66
C ALA A 943 -29.10 -17.12 28.59
N ALA A 944 -28.67 -15.94 28.16
CA ALA A 944 -28.85 -14.69 28.93
C ALA A 944 -30.34 -14.36 29.14
N HIS A 945 -31.18 -14.63 28.14
CA HIS A 945 -32.63 -14.48 28.23
C HIS A 945 -33.33 -15.46 29.19
N LYS A 946 -32.69 -16.57 29.60
CA LYS A 946 -33.25 -17.48 30.63
C LYS A 946 -33.40 -16.80 32.01
N GLY A 947 -32.60 -15.78 32.30
CA GLY A 947 -32.63 -15.07 33.59
C GLY A 947 -33.64 -13.92 33.69
N LEU A 948 -34.25 -13.48 32.58
CA LEU A 948 -35.11 -12.27 32.52
C LEU A 948 -36.61 -12.57 32.44
N SER A 949 -37.00 -13.77 32.00
CA SER A 949 -38.39 -14.26 32.08
C SER A 949 -38.39 -15.78 32.05
N ALA A 950 -39.16 -16.43 32.94
CA ALA A 950 -39.17 -17.89 33.08
C ALA A 950 -39.90 -18.63 31.93
N GLY A 951 -40.49 -17.91 30.97
CA GLY A 951 -41.27 -18.48 29.86
C GLY A 951 -40.70 -18.17 28.47
N MET A 952 -41.19 -18.91 27.47
CA MET A 952 -41.03 -18.57 26.06
C MET A 952 -41.81 -17.27 25.78
N ASN A 953 -41.22 -16.35 25.01
CA ASN A 953 -41.87 -15.11 24.57
C ASN A 953 -41.62 -14.91 23.07
N ALA A 954 -42.27 -13.90 22.45
CA ALA A 954 -42.15 -13.64 21.02
C ALA A 954 -40.70 -13.44 20.56
N GLU A 955 -39.92 -12.70 21.34
CA GLU A 955 -38.50 -12.44 21.07
C GLU A 955 -37.65 -13.72 21.14
N LYS A 956 -37.80 -14.55 22.17
CA LYS A 956 -37.13 -15.85 22.28
C LYS A 956 -37.52 -16.79 21.14
N ALA A 957 -38.79 -16.78 20.72
CA ALA A 957 -39.24 -17.56 19.58
C ALA A 957 -38.57 -17.12 18.28
N GLN A 958 -38.46 -15.81 18.04
CA GLN A 958 -37.74 -15.27 16.89
C GLN A 958 -36.25 -15.63 16.92
N LEU A 959 -35.59 -15.48 18.07
CA LEU A 959 -34.18 -15.87 18.23
C LEU A 959 -33.98 -17.38 18.03
N THR A 960 -34.93 -18.21 18.47
CA THR A 960 -34.90 -19.66 18.26
C THR A 960 -35.08 -20.00 16.77
N ALA A 961 -35.98 -19.33 16.05
CA ALA A 961 -36.10 -19.48 14.60
C ALA A 961 -34.80 -19.08 13.88
N ARG A 962 -34.17 -17.98 14.29
CA ARG A 962 -32.87 -17.55 13.73
C ARG A 962 -31.74 -18.54 14.03
N LEU A 963 -31.71 -19.14 15.22
CA LEU A 963 -30.77 -20.22 15.55
C LEU A 963 -30.99 -21.44 14.65
N GLY A 964 -32.25 -21.79 14.37
CA GLY A 964 -32.58 -22.84 13.39
C GLY A 964 -32.04 -22.54 11.99
N LEU A 965 -32.14 -21.29 11.54
CA LEU A 965 -31.56 -20.84 10.27
C LEU A 965 -30.03 -20.95 10.27
N ALA A 966 -29.36 -20.58 11.36
CA ALA A 966 -27.90 -20.72 11.48
C ALA A 966 -27.47 -22.19 11.39
N TYR A 967 -28.16 -23.11 12.07
CA TYR A 967 -27.91 -24.56 11.94
C TYR A 967 -28.16 -25.08 10.51
N GLN A 968 -29.23 -24.60 9.85
CA GLN A 968 -29.51 -24.96 8.46
C GLN A 968 -28.35 -24.56 7.54
N ARG A 969 -27.80 -23.35 7.72
CA ARG A 969 -26.66 -22.85 6.94
C ARG A 969 -25.36 -23.60 7.24
N LEU A 970 -25.20 -24.11 8.46
CA LEU A 970 -24.10 -25.00 8.86
C LEU A 970 -24.28 -26.46 8.39
N GLY A 971 -25.42 -26.80 7.76
CA GLY A 971 -25.72 -28.15 7.28
C GLY A 971 -26.35 -29.09 8.31
N ASP A 972 -26.52 -28.66 9.57
CA ASP A 972 -27.21 -29.45 10.60
C ASP A 972 -28.73 -29.29 10.49
N LEU A 973 -29.30 -29.99 9.51
CA LEU A 973 -30.74 -29.95 9.25
C LEU A 973 -31.57 -30.54 10.40
N ALA A 974 -30.99 -31.38 11.25
CA ALA A 974 -31.68 -31.97 12.40
C ALA A 974 -31.92 -30.92 13.49
N GLN A 975 -30.88 -30.17 13.87
CA GLN A 975 -31.02 -29.05 14.81
C GLN A 975 -31.86 -27.93 14.23
N ALA A 976 -31.69 -27.60 12.94
CA ALA A 976 -32.54 -26.62 12.26
C ALA A 976 -34.02 -26.96 12.41
N ARG A 977 -34.40 -28.20 12.08
CA ARG A 977 -35.77 -28.70 12.21
C ARG A 977 -36.28 -28.63 13.65
N HIS A 978 -35.45 -28.99 14.63
CA HIS A 978 -35.82 -28.91 16.04
C HIS A 978 -36.18 -27.47 16.42
N HIS A 979 -35.29 -26.52 16.12
CA HIS A 979 -35.47 -25.11 16.47
C HIS A 979 -36.65 -24.45 15.76
N PHE A 980 -36.84 -24.71 14.46
CA PHE A 980 -38.02 -24.20 13.74
C PHE A 980 -39.33 -24.75 14.33
N ARG A 981 -39.37 -26.03 14.71
CA ARG A 981 -40.55 -26.62 15.35
C ARG A 981 -40.89 -25.95 16.68
N VAL A 982 -39.87 -25.71 17.52
CA VAL A 982 -40.04 -25.03 18.81
C VAL A 982 -40.51 -23.60 18.62
N ALA A 983 -39.92 -22.86 17.68
CA ALA A 983 -40.33 -21.48 17.38
C ALA A 983 -41.77 -21.41 16.82
N LEU A 984 -42.10 -22.24 15.83
CA LEU A 984 -43.43 -22.27 15.21
C LEU A 984 -44.53 -22.66 16.21
N ALA A 985 -44.26 -23.62 17.10
CA ALA A 985 -45.25 -24.01 18.11
C ALA A 985 -45.67 -22.82 18.98
N TYR A 986 -44.72 -21.99 19.41
CA TYR A 986 -45.02 -20.78 20.16
C TYR A 986 -45.71 -19.72 19.28
N GLN A 987 -45.15 -19.43 18.10
CA GLN A 987 -45.65 -18.36 17.22
C GLN A 987 -47.07 -18.63 16.72
N GLN A 988 -47.39 -19.87 16.35
CA GLN A 988 -48.74 -20.25 15.93
C GLN A 988 -49.75 -20.15 17.07
N ALA A 989 -49.38 -20.56 18.28
CA ALA A 989 -50.27 -20.53 19.45
C ALA A 989 -50.53 -19.11 19.96
N HIS A 990 -49.54 -18.21 19.90
CA HIS A 990 -49.60 -16.91 20.58
C HIS A 990 -49.63 -15.68 19.64
N LEU A 991 -48.99 -15.76 18.47
CA LEU A 991 -48.98 -14.66 17.49
C LEU A 991 -50.01 -14.90 16.38
N GLY A 992 -50.29 -16.17 16.09
CA GLY A 992 -51.22 -16.61 15.06
C GLY A 992 -50.55 -17.06 13.78
N LYS A 993 -51.30 -17.81 12.97
CA LYS A 993 -50.83 -18.48 11.75
C LYS A 993 -50.21 -17.53 10.71
N TYR A 994 -50.74 -16.31 10.60
CA TYR A 994 -50.36 -15.34 9.57
C TYR A 994 -49.61 -14.12 10.12
N HIS A 995 -49.10 -14.20 11.35
CA HIS A 995 -48.22 -13.17 11.89
C HIS A 995 -46.88 -13.15 11.13
N ILE A 996 -46.23 -11.99 11.08
CA ILE A 996 -45.00 -11.80 10.30
C ILE A 996 -43.86 -12.73 10.76
N ASP A 997 -43.66 -12.87 12.08
CA ASP A 997 -42.64 -13.80 12.63
C ASP A 997 -42.93 -15.28 12.29
N THR A 998 -44.21 -15.65 12.27
CA THR A 998 -44.65 -17.00 11.86
C THR A 998 -44.36 -17.21 10.37
N ALA A 999 -44.65 -16.20 9.54
CA ALA A 999 -44.40 -16.21 8.11
C ALA A 999 -42.90 -16.31 7.77
N GLU A 1000 -42.04 -15.58 8.48
CA GLU A 1000 -40.58 -15.72 8.36
C GLU A 1000 -40.12 -17.15 8.67
N THR A 1001 -40.65 -17.73 9.75
CA THR A 1001 -40.27 -19.08 10.16
C THR A 1001 -40.77 -20.13 9.16
N TYR A 1002 -41.96 -19.96 8.56
CA TYR A 1002 -42.41 -20.79 7.44
C TYR A 1002 -41.49 -20.69 6.23
N ASN A 1003 -41.04 -19.49 5.88
CA ASN A 1003 -40.09 -19.28 4.78
C ASN A 1003 -38.78 -20.04 5.05
N TYR A 1004 -38.25 -19.99 6.29
CA TYR A 1004 -37.06 -20.76 6.66
C TYR A 1004 -37.28 -22.27 6.57
N VAL A 1005 -38.43 -22.77 7.05
CA VAL A 1005 -38.78 -24.19 6.90
C VAL A 1005 -38.92 -24.60 5.44
N GLY A 1006 -39.51 -23.74 4.60
CA GLY A 1006 -39.62 -23.97 3.15
C GLY A 1006 -38.25 -24.13 2.50
N PHE A 1007 -37.29 -23.25 2.82
CA PHE A 1007 -35.91 -23.41 2.37
C PHE A 1007 -35.24 -24.67 2.92
N MET A 1008 -35.44 -25.00 4.20
CA MET A 1008 -34.86 -26.20 4.81
C MET A 1008 -35.36 -27.47 4.10
N LEU A 1009 -36.65 -27.53 3.76
CA LEU A 1009 -37.22 -28.64 3.00
C LEU A 1009 -36.65 -28.73 1.59
N GLN A 1010 -36.28 -27.59 0.99
CA GLN A 1010 -35.59 -27.55 -0.31
C GLN A 1010 -34.16 -28.09 -0.24
N SER A 1011 -33.48 -27.90 0.90
CA SER A 1011 -32.11 -28.37 1.12
C SER A 1011 -32.01 -29.86 1.51
N LEU A 1012 -33.13 -30.57 1.69
CA LEU A 1012 -33.09 -31.99 2.02
C LEU A 1012 -32.69 -32.84 0.80
N PRO A 1013 -31.92 -33.94 0.98
CA PRO A 1013 -31.56 -34.84 -0.12
C PRO A 1013 -32.77 -35.43 -0.86
N ARG A 1014 -33.92 -35.51 -0.18
CA ARG A 1014 -35.21 -35.83 -0.78
C ARG A 1014 -36.10 -34.60 -0.68
N LEU A 1015 -36.16 -33.83 -1.76
CA LEU A 1015 -36.98 -32.64 -1.89
C LEU A 1015 -38.47 -33.00 -1.75
N ASP A 1016 -39.13 -32.50 -0.72
CA ASP A 1016 -40.58 -32.58 -0.56
C ASP A 1016 -41.21 -31.29 -1.10
N VAL A 1017 -41.35 -31.21 -2.42
CA VAL A 1017 -41.83 -30.00 -3.13
C VAL A 1017 -43.21 -29.59 -2.61
N ALA A 1018 -44.10 -30.55 -2.35
CA ALA A 1018 -45.45 -30.30 -1.88
C ALA A 1018 -45.45 -29.61 -0.50
N LYS A 1019 -44.66 -30.11 0.46
CA LYS A 1019 -44.53 -29.44 1.76
C LYS A 1019 -43.83 -28.09 1.66
N ALA A 1020 -42.74 -28.00 0.89
CA ALA A 1020 -42.02 -26.75 0.72
C ALA A 1020 -42.94 -25.66 0.12
N ARG A 1021 -43.76 -26.02 -0.87
CA ARG A 1021 -44.77 -25.14 -1.47
C ARG A 1021 -45.76 -24.65 -0.44
N LEU A 1022 -46.34 -25.54 0.35
CA LEU A 1022 -47.32 -25.19 1.39
C LEU A 1022 -46.76 -24.16 2.38
N PHE A 1023 -45.52 -24.36 2.84
CA PHE A 1023 -44.86 -23.43 3.75
C PHE A 1023 -44.59 -22.07 3.09
N HIS A 1024 -44.14 -22.04 1.83
CA HIS A 1024 -43.93 -20.78 1.10
C HIS A 1024 -45.25 -20.06 0.79
N GLU A 1025 -46.34 -20.77 0.53
CA GLU A 1025 -47.69 -20.19 0.38
C GLU A 1025 -48.19 -19.57 1.69
N TRP A 1026 -47.98 -20.23 2.82
CA TRP A 1026 -48.30 -19.65 4.13
C TRP A 1026 -47.43 -18.43 4.45
N ALA A 1027 -46.14 -18.47 4.10
CA ALA A 1027 -45.25 -17.33 4.24
C ALA A 1027 -45.70 -16.14 3.37
N LEU A 1028 -46.06 -16.40 2.11
CA LEU A 1028 -46.62 -15.42 1.18
C LEU A 1028 -47.91 -14.80 1.76
N GLN A 1029 -48.84 -15.61 2.25
CA GLN A 1029 -50.10 -15.13 2.80
C GLN A 1029 -49.89 -14.27 4.06
N GLY A 1030 -48.97 -14.67 4.94
CA GLY A 1030 -48.59 -13.90 6.12
C GLY A 1030 -47.95 -12.55 5.75
N ARG A 1031 -46.95 -12.55 4.86
CA ARG A 1031 -46.30 -11.33 4.37
C ARG A 1031 -47.28 -10.39 3.67
N ARG A 1032 -48.17 -10.89 2.82
CA ARG A 1032 -49.20 -10.07 2.14
C ARG A 1032 -50.15 -9.40 3.13
N ARG A 1033 -50.55 -10.08 4.20
CA ARG A 1033 -51.44 -9.51 5.23
C ARG A 1033 -50.72 -8.48 6.11
N ALA A 1034 -49.47 -8.75 6.48
CA ALA A 1034 -48.73 -7.90 7.40
C ALA A 1034 -48.10 -6.67 6.73
N LEU A 1035 -47.58 -6.81 5.51
CA LEU A 1035 -46.78 -5.80 4.82
C LEU A 1035 -47.51 -5.15 3.63
N GLY A 1036 -48.65 -5.72 3.22
CA GLY A 1036 -49.36 -5.34 2.00
C GLY A 1036 -48.88 -6.11 0.76
N PRO A 1037 -49.70 -6.12 -0.32
CA PRO A 1037 -49.42 -6.91 -1.52
C PRO A 1037 -48.22 -6.41 -2.33
N ASP A 1038 -47.86 -5.13 -2.23
CA ASP A 1038 -46.81 -4.48 -3.04
C ASP A 1038 -45.44 -4.43 -2.33
N HIS A 1039 -45.28 -5.17 -1.23
CA HIS A 1039 -44.03 -5.19 -0.48
C HIS A 1039 -42.98 -6.12 -1.12
N PRO A 1040 -41.68 -5.76 -1.17
CA PRO A 1040 -40.62 -6.61 -1.74
C PRO A 1040 -40.54 -8.04 -1.19
N GLU A 1041 -40.78 -8.23 0.10
CA GLU A 1041 -40.85 -9.58 0.71
C GLU A 1041 -41.97 -10.47 0.13
N VAL A 1042 -43.05 -9.86 -0.38
CA VAL A 1042 -44.09 -10.59 -1.12
C VAL A 1042 -43.55 -11.05 -2.48
N ALA A 1043 -42.80 -10.19 -3.19
CA ALA A 1043 -42.12 -10.56 -4.42
C ALA A 1043 -41.10 -11.70 -4.20
N ASN A 1044 -40.31 -11.64 -3.12
CA ASN A 1044 -39.39 -12.73 -2.74
C ASN A 1044 -40.14 -14.05 -2.51
N SER A 1045 -41.33 -13.99 -1.91
CA SER A 1045 -42.16 -15.19 -1.71
C SER A 1045 -42.67 -15.76 -3.05
N TYR A 1046 -43.03 -14.91 -4.02
CA TYR A 1046 -43.35 -15.36 -5.38
C TYR A 1046 -42.14 -15.98 -6.08
N CYS A 1047 -40.94 -15.42 -5.95
CA CYS A 1047 -39.71 -16.02 -6.48
C CYS A 1047 -39.44 -17.41 -5.89
N ASN A 1048 -39.64 -17.60 -4.58
CA ASN A 1048 -39.46 -18.90 -3.93
C ASN A 1048 -40.46 -19.95 -4.44
N LEU A 1049 -41.71 -19.56 -4.67
CA LEU A 1049 -42.72 -20.43 -5.30
C LEU A 1049 -42.40 -20.70 -6.77
N ALA A 1050 -41.89 -19.70 -7.50
CA ALA A 1050 -41.47 -19.83 -8.89
C ALA A 1050 -40.31 -20.83 -9.04
N PHE A 1051 -39.35 -20.80 -8.10
CA PHE A 1051 -38.26 -21.79 -8.04
C PHE A 1051 -38.78 -23.21 -7.87
N LEU A 1052 -39.78 -23.43 -7.01
CA LEU A 1052 -40.40 -24.74 -6.86
C LEU A 1052 -41.12 -25.18 -8.14
N ALA A 1053 -41.89 -24.29 -8.78
CA ALA A 1053 -42.53 -24.58 -10.07
C ALA A 1053 -41.50 -24.87 -11.18
N TYR A 1054 -40.35 -24.17 -11.15
CA TYR A 1054 -39.25 -24.38 -12.10
C TYR A 1054 -38.63 -25.77 -11.90
N SER A 1055 -38.45 -26.21 -10.66
CA SER A 1055 -37.92 -27.55 -10.34
C SER A 1055 -38.84 -28.70 -10.80
N GLU A 1056 -40.13 -28.44 -10.94
CA GLU A 1056 -41.12 -29.37 -11.50
C GLU A 1056 -41.28 -29.23 -13.03
N ALA A 1057 -40.44 -28.40 -13.68
CA ALA A 1057 -40.56 -28.06 -15.09
C ALA A 1057 -41.91 -27.43 -15.49
N ASN A 1058 -42.63 -26.81 -14.55
CA ASN A 1058 -43.88 -26.09 -14.81
C ASN A 1058 -43.60 -24.63 -15.20
N TRP A 1059 -43.01 -24.44 -16.39
CA TRP A 1059 -42.50 -23.15 -16.86
C TRP A 1059 -43.58 -22.06 -16.95
N SER A 1060 -44.83 -22.41 -17.27
CA SER A 1060 -45.94 -21.46 -17.37
C SER A 1060 -46.32 -20.89 -15.99
N GLN A 1061 -46.37 -21.74 -14.97
CA GLN A 1061 -46.59 -21.30 -13.59
C GLN A 1061 -45.40 -20.50 -13.06
N THR A 1062 -44.16 -20.92 -13.36
CA THR A 1062 -42.96 -20.15 -13.01
C THR A 1062 -43.01 -18.74 -13.59
N LEU A 1063 -43.32 -18.60 -14.88
CA LEU A 1063 -43.41 -17.30 -15.54
C LEU A 1063 -44.49 -16.42 -14.89
N ALA A 1064 -45.67 -16.97 -14.63
CA ALA A 1064 -46.76 -16.22 -13.98
C ALA A 1064 -46.36 -15.69 -12.59
N LEU A 1065 -45.66 -16.50 -11.78
CA LEU A 1065 -45.18 -16.10 -10.46
C LEU A 1065 -44.06 -15.05 -10.55
N LEU A 1066 -43.10 -15.22 -11.47
CA LEU A 1066 -42.04 -14.25 -11.68
C LEU A 1066 -42.57 -12.91 -12.21
N GLU A 1067 -43.60 -12.91 -13.04
CA GLU A 1067 -44.25 -11.68 -13.52
C GLU A 1067 -44.93 -10.90 -12.38
N GLN A 1068 -45.54 -11.61 -11.41
CA GLN A 1068 -46.04 -10.98 -10.18
C GLN A 1068 -44.90 -10.38 -9.34
N ALA A 1069 -43.79 -11.11 -9.18
CA ALA A 1069 -42.61 -10.58 -8.49
C ALA A 1069 -42.02 -9.36 -9.21
N ARG A 1070 -41.95 -9.40 -10.55
CA ARG A 1070 -41.43 -8.32 -11.38
C ARG A 1070 -42.25 -7.05 -11.23
N ALA A 1071 -43.59 -7.15 -11.27
CA ALA A 1071 -44.47 -6.00 -11.11
C ALA A 1071 -44.20 -5.24 -9.80
N ILE A 1072 -44.03 -5.99 -8.70
CA ILE A 1072 -43.74 -5.43 -7.38
C ILE A 1072 -42.32 -4.81 -7.34
N MET A 1073 -41.30 -5.54 -7.82
CA MET A 1073 -39.91 -5.04 -7.81
C MET A 1073 -39.74 -3.80 -8.70
N LEU A 1074 -40.41 -3.76 -9.86
CA LEU A 1074 -40.44 -2.60 -10.75
C LEU A 1074 -41.07 -1.38 -10.09
N ALA A 1075 -42.24 -1.54 -9.47
CA ALA A 1075 -42.94 -0.46 -8.81
C ALA A 1075 -42.13 0.11 -7.63
N ARG A 1076 -41.40 -0.74 -6.91
CA ARG A 1076 -40.69 -0.33 -5.69
C ARG A 1076 -39.29 0.21 -5.94
N TYR A 1077 -38.50 -0.47 -6.77
CA TYR A 1077 -37.08 -0.19 -6.93
C TYR A 1077 -36.71 0.34 -8.33
N GLY A 1078 -37.65 0.28 -9.27
CA GLY A 1078 -37.41 0.61 -10.66
C GLY A 1078 -36.78 -0.52 -11.49
N PRO A 1079 -36.66 -0.31 -12.81
CA PRO A 1079 -36.25 -1.33 -13.77
C PRO A 1079 -34.80 -1.80 -13.64
N TRP A 1080 -33.91 -0.97 -13.12
CA TRP A 1080 -32.46 -1.19 -13.13
C TRP A 1080 -31.87 -1.55 -11.77
N HIS A 1081 -32.70 -1.77 -10.75
CA HIS A 1081 -32.23 -2.22 -9.44
C HIS A 1081 -31.79 -3.69 -9.49
N ARG A 1082 -30.79 -4.06 -8.68
CA ARG A 1082 -30.19 -5.42 -8.65
C ARG A 1082 -31.25 -6.53 -8.50
N GLU A 1083 -32.16 -6.38 -7.55
CA GLU A 1083 -33.24 -7.35 -7.33
C GLU A 1083 -34.21 -7.43 -8.52
N THR A 1084 -34.51 -6.31 -9.18
CA THR A 1084 -35.35 -6.30 -10.38
C THR A 1084 -34.66 -7.02 -11.54
N LEU A 1085 -33.37 -6.76 -11.75
CA LEU A 1085 -32.56 -7.41 -12.79
C LEU A 1085 -32.43 -8.93 -12.56
N LYS A 1086 -32.40 -9.37 -11.29
CA LYS A 1086 -32.40 -10.79 -10.94
C LYS A 1086 -33.72 -11.48 -11.33
N VAL A 1087 -34.86 -10.86 -11.02
CA VAL A 1087 -36.18 -11.39 -11.43
C VAL A 1087 -36.31 -11.40 -12.96
N GLN A 1088 -35.85 -10.36 -13.65
CA GLN A 1088 -35.89 -10.30 -15.12
C GLN A 1088 -35.01 -11.38 -15.78
N GLN A 1089 -33.85 -11.69 -15.20
CA GLN A 1089 -32.99 -12.80 -15.64
C GLN A 1089 -33.73 -14.14 -15.55
N TYR A 1090 -34.39 -14.43 -14.42
CA TYR A 1090 -35.20 -15.65 -14.27
C TYR A 1090 -36.38 -15.71 -15.26
N ILE A 1091 -36.97 -14.56 -15.61
CA ILE A 1091 -38.00 -14.47 -16.64
C ILE A 1091 -37.42 -14.81 -18.01
N ALA A 1092 -36.23 -14.30 -18.35
CA ALA A 1092 -35.57 -14.61 -19.61
C ALA A 1092 -35.25 -16.10 -19.73
N GLU A 1093 -34.69 -16.71 -18.68
CA GLU A 1093 -34.44 -18.16 -18.61
C GLU A 1093 -35.73 -18.98 -18.77
N THR A 1094 -36.81 -18.56 -18.10
CA THR A 1094 -38.10 -19.25 -18.20
C THR A 1094 -38.72 -19.11 -19.60
N ARG A 1095 -38.59 -17.94 -20.24
CA ARG A 1095 -39.02 -17.70 -21.62
C ARG A 1095 -38.24 -18.55 -22.62
N HIS A 1096 -36.94 -18.69 -22.43
CA HIS A 1096 -36.11 -19.61 -23.20
C HIS A 1096 -36.63 -21.06 -23.08
N LYS A 1097 -36.92 -21.54 -21.85
CA LYS A 1097 -37.51 -22.88 -21.66
C LYS A 1097 -38.90 -23.06 -22.30
N LEU A 1098 -39.68 -21.99 -22.42
CA LEU A 1098 -40.97 -21.96 -23.12
C LEU A 1098 -40.83 -21.84 -24.66
N GLY A 1099 -39.63 -21.59 -25.18
CA GLY A 1099 -39.38 -21.38 -26.62
C GLY A 1099 -39.57 -19.94 -27.11
N ASP A 1100 -39.87 -18.97 -26.22
CA ASP A 1100 -39.86 -17.54 -26.54
C ASP A 1100 -38.41 -17.00 -26.56
N LEU A 1101 -37.66 -17.40 -27.59
CA LEU A 1101 -36.24 -17.07 -27.74
C LEU A 1101 -36.04 -15.55 -27.95
N ALA A 1102 -36.91 -14.91 -28.71
CA ALA A 1102 -36.84 -13.47 -28.99
C ALA A 1102 -37.10 -12.62 -27.74
N GLY A 1103 -38.08 -13.02 -26.92
CA GLY A 1103 -38.35 -12.36 -25.65
C GLY A 1103 -37.23 -12.55 -24.63
N ALA A 1104 -36.63 -13.75 -24.57
CA ALA A 1104 -35.49 -14.04 -23.71
C ALA A 1104 -34.25 -13.21 -24.09
N GLU A 1105 -33.88 -13.20 -25.38
CA GLU A 1105 -32.76 -12.44 -25.91
C GLU A 1105 -32.90 -10.94 -25.62
N ASN A 1106 -34.06 -10.35 -25.92
CA ASN A 1106 -34.29 -8.93 -25.71
C ASN A 1106 -34.07 -8.55 -24.24
N LEU A 1107 -34.67 -9.31 -23.32
CA LEU A 1107 -34.47 -9.09 -21.88
C LEU A 1107 -32.98 -9.19 -21.50
N LEU A 1108 -32.27 -10.23 -21.93
CA LEU A 1108 -30.86 -10.41 -21.58
C LEU A 1108 -29.96 -9.28 -22.13
N LEU A 1109 -30.20 -8.83 -23.36
CA LEU A 1109 -29.49 -7.69 -23.96
C LEU A 1109 -29.79 -6.37 -23.24
N THR A 1110 -31.00 -6.20 -22.69
CA THR A 1110 -31.29 -5.04 -21.83
C THR A 1110 -30.62 -5.12 -20.45
N ILE A 1111 -30.47 -6.33 -19.89
CA ILE A 1111 -29.90 -6.55 -18.54
C ILE A 1111 -28.37 -6.39 -18.55
N LEU A 1112 -27.68 -6.88 -19.58
CA LEU A 1112 -26.22 -7.02 -19.61
C LEU A 1112 -25.44 -5.70 -19.39
N PRO A 1113 -25.77 -4.56 -20.04
CA PRO A 1113 -25.05 -3.30 -19.83
C PRO A 1113 -25.16 -2.80 -18.38
N TRP A 1114 -26.34 -2.95 -17.78
CA TRP A 1114 -26.59 -2.52 -16.40
C TRP A 1114 -25.89 -3.41 -15.38
N ARG A 1115 -25.89 -4.74 -15.58
CA ARG A 1115 -25.11 -5.65 -14.72
C ARG A 1115 -23.62 -5.31 -14.78
N ARG A 1116 -23.07 -5.03 -15.97
CA ARG A 1116 -21.67 -4.60 -16.15
C ARG A 1116 -21.35 -3.31 -15.38
N GLN A 1117 -22.25 -2.33 -15.40
CA GLN A 1117 -22.07 -1.07 -14.69
C GLN A 1117 -22.20 -1.21 -13.16
N LEU A 1118 -23.17 -2.00 -12.68
CA LEU A 1118 -23.45 -2.13 -11.24
C LEU A 1118 -22.47 -3.04 -10.51
N THR A 1119 -22.00 -4.10 -11.17
CA THR A 1119 -21.27 -5.18 -10.50
C THR A 1119 -19.84 -5.35 -10.97
N HIS A 1120 -19.35 -4.52 -11.91
CA HIS A 1120 -18.10 -4.65 -12.69
C HIS A 1120 -18.11 -5.77 -13.75
N ASN A 1121 -17.34 -5.61 -14.84
CA ASN A 1121 -17.33 -6.52 -16.00
C ASN A 1121 -16.97 -7.98 -15.67
N GLN A 1122 -16.31 -8.26 -14.54
CA GLN A 1122 -15.85 -9.60 -14.16
C GLN A 1122 -16.74 -10.30 -13.10
N HIS A 1123 -17.98 -9.84 -12.89
CA HIS A 1123 -18.85 -10.41 -11.85
C HIS A 1123 -19.51 -11.73 -12.29
N PRO A 1124 -19.75 -12.70 -11.38
CA PRO A 1124 -20.48 -13.93 -11.68
C PRO A 1124 -21.85 -13.69 -12.35
N GLU A 1125 -22.56 -12.64 -11.94
CA GLU A 1125 -23.87 -12.26 -12.52
C GLU A 1125 -23.75 -11.83 -13.99
N VAL A 1126 -22.62 -11.24 -14.42
CA VAL A 1126 -22.36 -10.91 -15.83
C VAL A 1126 -22.12 -12.19 -16.62
N ALA A 1127 -21.37 -13.14 -16.05
CA ALA A 1127 -21.12 -14.43 -16.68
C ALA A 1127 -22.39 -15.28 -16.83
N GLU A 1128 -23.32 -15.20 -15.88
CA GLU A 1128 -24.65 -15.83 -15.96
C GLU A 1128 -25.48 -15.28 -17.12
N THR A 1129 -25.59 -13.96 -17.25
CA THR A 1129 -26.32 -13.35 -18.37
C THR A 1129 -25.69 -13.67 -19.72
N LEU A 1130 -24.35 -13.67 -19.81
CA LEU A 1130 -23.62 -14.06 -21.03
C LEU A 1130 -23.80 -15.55 -21.36
N HIS A 1131 -23.77 -16.42 -20.36
CA HIS A 1131 -24.04 -17.85 -20.55
C HIS A 1131 -25.43 -18.07 -21.11
N GLU A 1132 -26.45 -17.41 -20.54
CA GLU A 1132 -27.82 -17.56 -21.00
C GLU A 1132 -28.05 -16.96 -22.39
N LEU A 1133 -27.39 -15.83 -22.72
CA LEU A 1133 -27.36 -15.31 -24.10
C LEU A 1133 -26.77 -16.35 -25.06
N GLY A 1134 -25.66 -16.97 -24.69
CA GLY A 1134 -25.04 -18.05 -25.46
C GLY A 1134 -26.00 -19.22 -25.69
N ALA A 1135 -26.73 -19.64 -24.66
CA ALA A 1135 -27.71 -20.72 -24.74
C ALA A 1135 -28.89 -20.36 -25.67
N VAL A 1136 -29.43 -19.14 -25.56
CA VAL A 1136 -30.50 -18.64 -26.43
C VAL A 1136 -30.04 -18.55 -27.89
N MET A 1137 -28.82 -18.03 -28.14
CA MET A 1137 -28.26 -17.95 -29.49
C MET A 1137 -28.04 -19.33 -30.11
N MET A 1138 -27.60 -20.31 -29.32
CA MET A 1138 -27.50 -21.69 -29.76
C MET A 1138 -28.88 -22.25 -30.15
N ALA A 1139 -29.92 -22.00 -29.36
CA ALA A 1139 -31.28 -22.44 -29.67
C ALA A 1139 -31.87 -21.77 -30.93
N LYS A 1140 -31.43 -20.55 -31.27
CA LYS A 1140 -31.78 -19.85 -32.52
C LYS A 1140 -30.99 -20.32 -33.75
N GLY A 1141 -29.91 -21.10 -33.56
CA GLY A 1141 -28.98 -21.50 -34.62
C GLY A 1141 -27.90 -20.46 -34.95
N CYS A 1142 -27.76 -19.40 -34.15
CA CYS A 1142 -26.74 -18.36 -34.31
C CYS A 1142 -25.43 -18.76 -33.61
N PHE A 1143 -24.73 -19.77 -34.14
CA PHE A 1143 -23.61 -20.42 -33.44
C PHE A 1143 -22.40 -19.50 -33.19
N ALA A 1144 -22.05 -18.61 -34.13
CA ALA A 1144 -20.92 -17.70 -33.98
C ALA A 1144 -21.13 -16.68 -32.84
N GLU A 1145 -22.34 -16.14 -32.72
CA GLU A 1145 -22.71 -15.24 -31.61
C GLU A 1145 -22.77 -16.00 -30.27
N ALA A 1146 -23.31 -17.23 -30.29
CA ALA A 1146 -23.32 -18.11 -29.12
C ALA A 1146 -21.90 -18.37 -28.59
N GLN A 1147 -20.94 -18.66 -29.50
CA GLN A 1147 -19.54 -18.85 -29.14
C GLN A 1147 -18.97 -17.59 -28.47
N GLY A 1148 -19.15 -16.41 -29.07
CA GLY A 1148 -18.59 -15.16 -28.53
C GLY A 1148 -19.13 -14.80 -27.14
N TYR A 1149 -20.40 -15.09 -26.85
CA TYR A 1149 -20.96 -14.90 -25.50
C TYR A 1149 -20.45 -15.94 -24.50
N LEU A 1150 -20.37 -17.22 -24.90
CA LEU A 1150 -19.90 -18.30 -24.04
C LEU A 1150 -18.40 -18.20 -23.71
N GLU A 1151 -17.57 -17.74 -24.63
CA GLU A 1151 -16.14 -17.46 -24.38
C GLU A 1151 -15.96 -16.35 -23.34
N GLN A 1152 -16.74 -15.28 -23.43
CA GLN A 1152 -16.73 -14.21 -22.42
C GLN A 1152 -17.23 -14.73 -21.06
N ALA A 1153 -18.32 -15.50 -21.03
CA ALA A 1153 -18.82 -16.11 -19.80
C ALA A 1153 -17.78 -17.04 -19.17
N LEU A 1154 -17.11 -17.85 -20.00
CA LEU A 1154 -16.10 -18.81 -19.58
C LEU A 1154 -14.85 -18.10 -19.04
N ALA A 1155 -14.36 -17.06 -19.71
CA ALA A 1155 -13.21 -16.29 -19.26
C ALA A 1155 -13.45 -15.68 -17.86
N ILE A 1156 -14.67 -15.20 -17.60
CA ILE A 1156 -15.06 -14.69 -16.28
C ILE A 1156 -15.13 -15.86 -15.27
N ARG A 1157 -15.82 -16.96 -15.60
CA ARG A 1157 -15.99 -18.11 -14.71
C ARG A 1157 -14.67 -18.82 -14.38
N GLN A 1158 -13.76 -18.96 -15.34
CA GLN A 1158 -12.43 -19.57 -15.13
C GLN A 1158 -11.53 -18.71 -14.24
N ARG A 1159 -11.61 -17.38 -14.33
CA ARG A 1159 -10.90 -16.49 -13.39
C ARG A 1159 -11.44 -16.59 -11.98
N LEU A 1160 -12.75 -16.77 -11.81
CA LEU A 1160 -13.39 -16.88 -10.51
C LEU A 1160 -13.20 -18.26 -9.87
N SER A 1161 -13.48 -19.34 -10.62
CA SER A 1161 -13.33 -20.72 -10.16
C SER A 1161 -13.31 -21.70 -11.34
N PRO A 1162 -12.13 -22.18 -11.78
CA PRO A 1162 -12.00 -23.11 -12.90
C PRO A 1162 -12.73 -24.45 -12.69
N THR A 1163 -12.88 -24.89 -11.44
CA THR A 1163 -13.44 -26.21 -11.10
C THR A 1163 -14.93 -26.19 -10.78
N HIS A 1164 -15.56 -25.02 -10.78
CA HIS A 1164 -16.98 -24.86 -10.43
C HIS A 1164 -17.91 -25.53 -11.46
N HIS A 1165 -19.03 -26.09 -11.02
CA HIS A 1165 -19.98 -26.80 -11.89
C HIS A 1165 -20.50 -25.91 -13.04
N LEU A 1166 -20.81 -24.64 -12.77
CA LEU A 1166 -21.24 -23.67 -13.79
C LEU A 1166 -20.16 -23.39 -14.86
N THR A 1167 -18.87 -23.50 -14.49
CA THR A 1167 -17.76 -23.36 -15.45
C THR A 1167 -17.79 -24.54 -16.42
N ARG A 1168 -17.89 -25.76 -15.89
CA ARG A 1168 -18.02 -26.99 -16.69
C ARG A 1168 -19.27 -26.99 -17.57
N GLU A 1169 -20.39 -26.47 -17.08
CA GLU A 1169 -21.61 -26.32 -17.88
C GLU A 1169 -21.40 -25.35 -19.05
N THR A 1170 -20.65 -24.27 -18.85
CA THR A 1170 -20.31 -23.33 -19.93
C THR A 1170 -19.36 -23.95 -20.94
N GLU A 1171 -18.35 -24.69 -20.47
CA GLU A 1171 -17.42 -25.43 -21.32
C GLU A 1171 -18.15 -26.47 -22.16
N ALA A 1172 -19.06 -27.25 -21.55
CA ALA A 1172 -19.85 -28.24 -22.24
C ALA A 1172 -20.77 -27.61 -23.30
N LEU A 1173 -21.40 -26.47 -22.98
CA LEU A 1173 -22.24 -25.74 -23.93
C LEU A 1173 -21.41 -25.13 -25.07
N LEU A 1174 -20.26 -24.53 -24.76
CA LEU A 1174 -19.33 -23.99 -25.75
C LEU A 1174 -18.81 -25.09 -26.68
N ALA A 1175 -18.42 -26.25 -26.14
CA ALA A 1175 -17.99 -27.40 -26.94
C ALA A 1175 -19.08 -27.88 -27.90
N ARG A 1176 -20.35 -27.91 -27.45
CA ARG A 1176 -21.49 -28.20 -28.33
C ARG A 1176 -21.63 -27.17 -29.44
N VAL A 1177 -21.53 -25.87 -29.14
CA VAL A 1177 -21.59 -24.80 -30.14
C VAL A 1177 -20.45 -24.94 -31.16
N CYS A 1178 -19.20 -25.10 -30.71
CA CYS A 1178 -18.05 -25.27 -31.59
C CYS A 1178 -18.21 -26.49 -32.51
N SER A 1179 -18.77 -27.61 -32.01
CA SER A 1179 -19.05 -28.78 -32.85
C SER A 1179 -20.05 -28.50 -33.98
N GLN A 1180 -21.02 -27.61 -33.76
CA GLN A 1180 -22.01 -27.22 -34.78
C GLN A 1180 -21.45 -26.21 -35.79
N ILE A 1181 -20.39 -25.47 -35.45
CA ILE A 1181 -19.69 -24.56 -36.39
C ILE A 1181 -18.73 -25.34 -37.29
N SER A 1182 -18.16 -26.44 -36.79
CA SER A 1182 -17.26 -27.31 -37.55
C SER A 1182 -17.95 -28.25 -38.54
N VAL A 1183 -19.27 -28.38 -38.47
CA VAL A 1183 -20.14 -29.14 -39.39
C VAL A 1183 -20.73 -28.15 -40.39
#